data_AF-A0A2N2TN52-F1
#
_entry.id   AF-A0A2N2TN52-F1
#
_cell.length_a   1.000
_cell.length_b   1.000
_cell.length_c   1.000
_cell.angle_alpha   90.00
_cell.angle_beta   90.00
_cell.angle_gamma   90.00
#
_symmetry.space_group_name_H-M   'P 1'
#
loop_
_entity.id
_entity.type
_entity.pdbx_description
1 polymer ?
#
loop_
_entity_poly.entity_id
_entity_poly.type
_entity_poly.pdbx_seq_one_letter_code
_entity_poly.pdbx_strand_id
1 'polypeptide(L)'
;MHIGKNWFPPSRRAMRFCLALVLGLSALPAVAIDNTVDSILDIVIQELSPELAPAKPFVVCLLDHGADVEYCAKSLGTGYVGQAKGEAQEEVKKSLPFDPGSPEVKLVLDIVKAANEQKWDVVLSKGGPYLARTVICAVFVPPGVKSFGCPVIGYVIEHQAGSVKKVLAALQNGDVPGLVSILVAQFGPEVVCELIPSSALPAGASELKDIGCSVIGEILASAQKIAEDVAGAVVKGADAVENLLFGDDSHMPYDKYYGLYWQPWYHYATSLCLGKNCEGLGSLNAAIGGPCVSYFDSHNQYKSTAEKTCGDMRKKFEKEVKAFSAAMKAAGEVYGGSANKMAKDWAVSDWGKGISVAWQKKEFAKLCEKAMEVKFPFPAPVPGRCELLKKSPIYKNPMFKDMLDKQYAKCQADAGKQVPSPTAWAQVCQAPADKFATEYAAAQKAVNDAVKKIEALGCKKEQKTVSAAPKLVCTTYEGFGACQNAYSGKLPCSLDKNPADTAMADKILAQLGTKRCSIKDEVKILPCPKKDGTTGTCQSPEKNILCSRPWKVDLCKSLLQKMAGKNLVATTVKCKAEPVGMAAFVVLSKQAGDILFKLNGGVGSKSAPGTTQGVGGTWKPASSKNCKASWDPLSIHCSQPGLPAQHQISLPSCLPDPNKDGADAPCLLAPLQYDPSLAPVKEAIPGVLAPPPPLQPAVGMPPPIMQGAPAVPAPAMTAPPTMAPPPLLGPAAPTNTITPIAAPPPQVPGCTPLAGQPGHFSCATREAHAGCERLRASGKVGIRACQGGGGRLRP
;
A
#
# COMPACT_ATOMS: atom_id res chain seq x y z
N MET A 1 -32.23 -8.83 -74.10
CA MET A 1 -33.29 -9.79 -73.73
C MET A 1 -32.62 -10.96 -73.02
N HIS A 2 -32.70 -11.03 -71.70
CA HIS A 2 -33.73 -11.72 -70.90
C HIS A 2 -33.35 -13.15 -70.45
N ILE A 3 -33.14 -13.26 -69.13
CA ILE A 3 -33.57 -14.33 -68.19
C ILE A 3 -32.58 -15.52 -68.08
N GLY A 4 -31.95 -15.82 -66.93
CA GLY A 4 -32.49 -16.20 -65.59
C GLY A 4 -32.21 -17.72 -65.38
N LYS A 5 -31.89 -18.34 -64.24
CA LYS A 5 -32.03 -18.08 -62.79
C LYS A 5 -31.11 -19.05 -61.98
N ASN A 6 -30.57 -18.55 -60.86
CA ASN A 6 -30.51 -19.07 -59.47
C ASN A 6 -30.07 -20.51 -59.13
N TRP A 7 -29.13 -20.63 -58.17
CA TRP A 7 -29.39 -21.10 -56.78
C TRP A 7 -28.34 -20.54 -55.77
N PHE A 8 -28.71 -20.54 -54.49
CA PHE A 8 -28.35 -19.65 -53.35
C PHE A 8 -26.93 -19.72 -52.71
N PRO A 9 -26.47 -18.64 -52.03
CA PRO A 9 -25.49 -18.66 -50.94
C PRO A 9 -26.13 -18.55 -49.53
N PRO A 10 -25.48 -19.02 -48.44
CA PRO A 10 -26.03 -18.93 -47.10
C PRO A 10 -25.77 -17.58 -46.39
N SER A 11 -26.77 -17.24 -45.58
CA SER A 11 -27.01 -16.14 -44.63
C SER A 11 -25.89 -15.17 -44.20
N ARG A 12 -26.27 -13.88 -44.19
CA ARG A 12 -25.52 -12.70 -43.69
C ARG A 12 -25.29 -12.64 -42.16
N ARG A 13 -25.57 -13.70 -41.40
CA ARG A 13 -25.35 -13.71 -39.93
C ARG A 13 -23.96 -14.21 -39.50
N ALA A 14 -23.26 -14.98 -40.33
CA ALA A 14 -21.91 -15.46 -40.01
C ALA A 14 -20.82 -14.39 -40.22
N MET A 15 -21.05 -13.40 -41.09
CA MET A 15 -20.03 -12.40 -41.44
C MET A 15 -19.93 -11.23 -40.44
N ARG A 16 -20.94 -11.05 -39.56
CA ARG A 16 -20.90 -10.03 -38.49
C ARG A 16 -20.31 -10.55 -37.18
N PHE A 17 -20.25 -11.86 -36.96
CA PHE A 17 -19.61 -12.44 -35.78
C PHE A 17 -18.08 -12.61 -35.96
N CYS A 18 -17.58 -12.79 -37.18
CA CYS A 18 -16.13 -12.83 -37.43
C CYS A 18 -15.47 -11.45 -37.42
N LEU A 19 -16.19 -10.36 -37.74
CA LEU A 19 -15.63 -9.01 -37.73
C LEU A 19 -15.48 -8.43 -36.31
N ALA A 20 -16.26 -8.93 -35.35
CA ALA A 20 -16.14 -8.55 -33.93
C ALA A 20 -15.09 -9.38 -33.17
N LEU A 21 -14.70 -10.56 -33.68
CA LEU A 21 -13.69 -11.41 -33.05
C LEU A 21 -12.25 -11.08 -33.51
N VAL A 22 -12.08 -10.53 -34.72
CA VAL A 22 -10.75 -10.16 -35.25
C VAL A 22 -10.31 -8.76 -34.80
N LEU A 23 -11.23 -7.90 -34.34
CA LEU A 23 -10.88 -6.65 -33.65
C LEU A 23 -10.57 -6.85 -32.14
N GLY A 24 -10.67 -8.08 -31.63
CA GLY A 24 -10.36 -8.42 -30.23
C GLY A 24 -9.03 -9.14 -30.01
N LEU A 25 -8.19 -9.32 -31.05
CA LEU A 25 -7.00 -10.19 -30.99
C LEU A 25 -5.69 -9.57 -31.52
N SER A 26 -5.63 -8.25 -31.64
CA SER A 26 -4.37 -7.50 -31.73
C SER A 26 -4.15 -6.68 -30.45
N ALA A 27 -4.29 -7.33 -29.30
CA ALA A 27 -3.66 -6.82 -28.09
C ALA A 27 -2.15 -6.98 -28.26
N LEU A 28 -1.45 -5.85 -28.41
CA LEU A 28 -0.02 -5.75 -28.16
C LEU A 28 0.33 -6.51 -26.86
N PRO A 29 1.55 -7.04 -26.68
CA PRO A 29 2.01 -7.33 -25.33
C PRO A 29 1.89 -6.03 -24.55
N ALA A 30 0.88 -5.95 -23.67
CA ALA A 30 0.70 -4.83 -22.77
C ALA A 30 1.94 -4.84 -21.87
N VAL A 31 2.93 -4.02 -22.24
CA VAL A 31 3.97 -3.59 -21.32
C VAL A 31 3.21 -2.99 -20.15
N ALA A 32 3.43 -3.52 -18.96
CA ALA A 32 2.76 -3.05 -17.76
C ALA A 32 3.26 -1.62 -17.47
N ILE A 33 2.55 -0.63 -18.00
CA ILE A 33 2.75 0.78 -17.66
C ILE A 33 2.36 0.93 -16.20
N ASP A 34 3.10 1.77 -15.47
CA ASP A 34 2.65 2.24 -14.16
C ASP A 34 1.26 2.87 -14.33
N ASN A 35 0.24 2.31 -13.65
CA ASN A 35 -1.14 2.81 -13.68
C ASN A 35 -1.24 4.32 -13.37
N THR A 36 -0.25 4.85 -12.64
CA THR A 36 -0.08 6.28 -12.34
C THR A 36 0.22 7.10 -13.60
N VAL A 37 1.19 6.66 -14.42
CA VAL A 37 1.59 7.34 -15.66
C VAL A 37 0.46 7.33 -16.67
N ASP A 38 -0.24 6.20 -16.80
CA ASP A 38 -1.39 6.08 -17.70
C ASP A 38 -2.53 7.05 -17.33
N SER A 39 -2.82 7.17 -16.02
CA SER A 39 -3.83 8.10 -15.50
C SER A 39 -3.44 9.58 -15.71
N ILE A 40 -2.16 9.93 -15.52
CA ILE A 40 -1.66 11.30 -15.78
C ILE A 40 -1.79 11.61 -17.26
N LEU A 41 -1.38 10.68 -18.14
CA LEU A 41 -1.41 10.86 -19.58
C LEU A 41 -2.83 11.08 -20.11
N ASP A 42 -3.81 10.31 -19.63
CA ASP A 42 -5.23 10.48 -20.01
C ASP A 42 -5.76 11.86 -19.65
N ILE A 43 -5.44 12.36 -18.43
CA ILE A 43 -5.86 13.69 -17.99
C ILE A 43 -5.21 14.78 -18.84
N VAL A 44 -3.89 14.68 -19.08
CA VAL A 44 -3.14 15.69 -19.84
C VAL A 44 -3.63 15.77 -21.29
N ILE A 45 -3.86 14.63 -21.94
CA ILE A 45 -4.41 14.59 -23.30
C ILE A 45 -5.83 15.17 -23.29
N GLN A 46 -6.70 14.73 -22.38
CA GLN A 46 -8.09 15.20 -22.34
C GLN A 46 -8.21 16.71 -22.16
N GLU A 47 -7.36 17.31 -21.33
CA GLU A 47 -7.47 18.72 -20.95
C GLU A 47 -6.69 19.67 -21.86
N LEU A 48 -5.57 19.23 -22.47
CA LEU A 48 -4.78 20.09 -23.36
C LEU A 48 -5.11 19.89 -24.85
N SER A 49 -5.23 18.63 -25.27
CA SER A 49 -5.29 18.25 -26.69
C SER A 49 -6.02 16.93 -26.87
N PRO A 50 -7.36 16.88 -26.71
CA PRO A 50 -8.13 15.64 -26.80
C PRO A 50 -8.02 14.95 -28.16
N GLU A 51 -7.69 15.71 -29.21
CA GLU A 51 -7.35 15.20 -30.55
C GLU A 51 -6.09 14.31 -30.57
N LEU A 52 -5.22 14.39 -29.56
CA LEU A 52 -4.05 13.52 -29.40
C LEU A 52 -4.37 12.19 -28.70
N ALA A 53 -5.64 11.86 -28.44
CA ALA A 53 -6.01 10.55 -27.90
C ALA A 53 -5.41 9.35 -28.69
N PRO A 54 -5.35 9.36 -30.04
CA PRO A 54 -4.68 8.31 -30.81
C PRO A 54 -3.15 8.25 -30.61
N ALA A 55 -2.53 9.34 -30.13
CA ALA A 55 -1.10 9.44 -29.86
C ALA A 55 -0.68 8.85 -28.51
N LYS A 56 -1.63 8.42 -27.66
CA LYS A 56 -1.35 7.86 -26.32
C LYS A 56 -0.27 6.75 -26.35
N PRO A 57 -0.35 5.71 -27.22
CA PRO A 57 0.69 4.66 -27.27
C PRO A 57 2.06 5.19 -27.69
N PHE A 58 2.09 6.26 -28.50
CA PHE A 58 3.32 6.90 -28.95
C PHE A 58 3.99 7.68 -27.82
N VAL A 59 3.22 8.46 -27.06
CA VAL A 59 3.73 9.18 -25.88
C VAL A 59 4.25 8.21 -24.81
N VAL A 60 3.58 7.08 -24.59
CA VAL A 60 4.07 6.01 -23.71
C VAL A 60 5.43 5.48 -24.18
N CYS A 61 5.55 5.13 -25.47
CA CYS A 61 6.82 4.68 -26.02
C CYS A 61 7.94 5.72 -25.81
N LEU A 62 7.63 7.02 -26.00
CA LEU A 62 8.60 8.10 -25.78
C LEU A 62 9.05 8.20 -24.32
N LEU A 63 8.16 7.93 -23.36
CA LEU A 63 8.52 7.90 -21.94
C LEU A 63 9.48 6.75 -21.62
N ASP A 64 9.26 5.57 -22.20
CA ASP A 64 10.07 4.36 -21.95
C ASP A 64 11.42 4.38 -22.68
N HIS A 65 11.48 5.02 -23.85
CA HIS A 65 12.65 5.01 -24.73
C HIS A 65 13.35 6.38 -24.87
N GLY A 66 13.24 7.24 -23.84
CA GLY A 66 14.08 8.45 -23.75
C GLY A 66 13.79 9.52 -24.80
N ALA A 67 12.53 9.65 -25.22
CA ALA A 67 12.04 10.57 -26.25
C ALA A 67 12.57 10.29 -27.67
N ASP A 68 12.92 9.04 -27.99
CA ASP A 68 13.28 8.62 -29.35
C ASP A 68 12.03 8.57 -30.27
N VAL A 69 11.75 9.72 -30.89
CA VAL A 69 10.67 9.92 -31.87
C VAL A 69 10.75 8.96 -33.04
N GLU A 70 11.97 8.63 -33.50
CA GLU A 70 12.16 7.81 -34.69
C GLU A 70 11.87 6.33 -34.39
N TYR A 71 12.39 5.82 -33.28
CA TYR A 71 12.11 4.47 -32.80
C TYR A 71 10.62 4.27 -32.57
N CYS A 72 10.00 5.19 -31.81
CA CYS A 72 8.59 5.07 -31.44
C CYS A 72 7.64 5.18 -32.64
N ALA A 73 7.94 6.04 -33.61
CA ALA A 73 7.11 6.20 -34.80
C ALA A 73 7.16 4.94 -35.68
N LYS A 74 8.35 4.33 -35.83
CA LYS A 74 8.51 3.05 -36.55
C LYS A 74 7.82 1.89 -35.83
N SER A 75 7.92 1.84 -34.49
CA SER A 75 7.32 0.76 -33.69
C SER A 75 5.79 0.72 -33.80
N LEU A 76 5.15 1.89 -33.92
CA LEU A 76 3.69 2.00 -34.03
C LEU A 76 3.20 1.99 -35.49
N GLY A 77 3.95 2.59 -36.41
CA GLY A 77 3.61 2.58 -37.84
C GLY A 77 3.57 1.18 -38.44
N THR A 78 4.44 0.26 -37.98
CA THR A 78 4.43 -1.16 -38.41
C THR A 78 3.21 -1.96 -37.93
N GLY A 79 2.45 -1.45 -36.95
CA GLY A 79 1.17 -2.03 -36.51
C GLY A 79 -0.05 -1.49 -37.25
N TYR A 80 0.05 -0.27 -37.82
CA TYR A 80 -1.03 0.37 -38.60
C TYR A 80 -0.92 0.10 -40.10
N VAL A 81 0.28 -0.17 -40.62
CA VAL A 81 0.54 -0.50 -42.03
C VAL A 81 1.03 -1.95 -42.10
N GLY A 82 0.26 -2.82 -42.77
CA GLY A 82 0.66 -4.21 -42.97
C GLY A 82 2.05 -4.30 -43.59
N GLN A 83 2.95 -5.05 -42.94
CA GLN A 83 4.31 -5.43 -43.34
C GLN A 83 4.77 -4.99 -44.76
N ALA A 84 5.15 -3.72 -44.91
CA ALA A 84 5.94 -3.25 -46.04
C ALA A 84 7.35 -2.93 -45.55
N LYS A 85 8.31 -3.79 -45.91
CA LYS A 85 9.74 -3.55 -45.66
C LYS A 85 10.21 -2.43 -46.59
N GLY A 86 10.56 -1.28 -46.02
CA GLY A 86 11.38 -0.26 -46.72
C GLY A 86 10.70 1.08 -47.01
N GLU A 87 9.59 1.42 -46.35
CA GLU A 87 8.97 2.74 -46.53
C GLU A 87 9.83 3.88 -45.96
N ALA A 88 9.86 5.00 -46.69
CA ALA A 88 10.60 6.19 -46.30
C ALA A 88 9.98 6.81 -45.02
N GLN A 89 10.78 7.48 -44.20
CA GLN A 89 10.34 8.09 -42.92
C GLN A 89 9.13 9.04 -43.06
N GLU A 90 8.94 9.62 -44.24
CA GLU A 90 7.78 10.43 -44.66
C GLU A 90 6.47 9.61 -44.77
N GLU A 91 6.53 8.36 -45.23
CA GLU A 91 5.35 7.49 -45.42
C GLU A 91 4.83 6.95 -44.08
N VAL A 92 5.74 6.58 -43.17
CA VAL A 92 5.38 6.16 -41.81
C VAL A 92 4.70 7.31 -41.04
N LYS A 93 5.19 8.55 -41.19
CA LYS A 93 4.55 9.74 -40.59
C LYS A 93 3.13 9.97 -41.13
N LYS A 94 2.89 9.75 -42.43
CA LYS A 94 1.56 9.88 -43.05
C LYS A 94 0.58 8.79 -42.61
N SER A 95 1.08 7.65 -42.14
CA SER A 95 0.25 6.53 -41.67
C SER A 95 -0.27 6.69 -40.24
N LEU A 96 0.34 7.58 -39.45
CA LEU A 96 -0.10 7.86 -38.08
C LEU A 96 -1.27 8.85 -38.09
N PRO A 97 -2.29 8.67 -37.22
CA PRO A 97 -3.44 9.58 -37.14
C PRO A 97 -3.11 10.93 -36.44
N PHE A 98 -1.84 11.22 -36.20
CA PHE A 98 -1.31 12.43 -35.56
C PHE A 98 0.10 12.72 -36.12
N ASP A 99 0.56 13.96 -36.01
CA ASP A 99 1.94 14.31 -36.36
C ASP A 99 2.88 13.98 -35.17
N PRO A 100 3.80 13.00 -35.29
CA PRO A 100 4.72 12.64 -34.21
C PRO A 100 5.74 13.74 -33.88
N GLY A 101 5.94 14.72 -34.78
CA GLY A 101 6.80 15.87 -34.57
C GLY A 101 6.09 17.12 -34.04
N SER A 102 4.79 17.02 -33.75
CA SER A 102 4.00 18.21 -33.40
C SER A 102 4.45 18.82 -32.06
N PRO A 103 4.44 20.17 -31.92
CA PRO A 103 4.71 20.83 -30.65
C PRO A 103 3.80 20.36 -29.51
N GLU A 104 2.57 19.98 -29.82
CA GLU A 104 1.57 19.49 -28.87
C GLU A 104 1.96 18.12 -28.28
N VAL A 105 2.45 17.18 -29.11
CA VAL A 105 2.94 15.88 -28.62
C VAL A 105 4.13 16.06 -27.67
N LYS A 106 5.05 16.98 -28.01
CA LYS A 106 6.18 17.33 -27.15
C LYS A 106 5.74 17.98 -25.84
N LEU A 107 4.75 18.88 -25.89
CA LEU A 107 4.18 19.54 -24.71
C LEU A 107 3.54 18.52 -23.75
N VAL A 108 2.73 17.60 -24.28
CA VAL A 108 2.12 16.51 -23.50
C VAL A 108 3.19 15.65 -22.84
N LEU A 109 4.20 15.21 -23.60
CA LEU A 109 5.31 14.40 -23.07
C LEU A 109 6.05 15.10 -21.91
N ASP A 110 6.39 16.38 -22.10
CA ASP A 110 7.10 17.17 -21.10
C ASP A 110 6.29 17.33 -19.80
N ILE A 111 4.99 17.57 -19.91
CA ILE A 111 4.09 17.74 -18.76
C ILE A 111 3.89 16.42 -18.02
N VAL A 112 3.67 15.30 -18.75
CA VAL A 112 3.49 13.98 -18.14
C VAL A 112 4.75 13.55 -17.39
N LYS A 113 5.92 13.76 -18.00
CA LYS A 113 7.21 13.48 -17.34
C LYS A 113 7.40 14.34 -16.08
N ALA A 114 7.13 15.64 -16.18
CA ALA A 114 7.22 16.55 -15.04
C ALA A 114 6.25 16.17 -13.91
N ALA A 115 5.01 15.81 -14.23
CA ALA A 115 4.01 15.39 -13.25
C ALA A 115 4.40 14.07 -12.57
N ASN A 116 4.92 13.09 -13.32
CA ASN A 116 5.41 11.83 -12.77
C ASN A 116 6.60 12.05 -11.80
N GLU A 117 7.49 12.99 -12.14
CA GLU A 117 8.61 13.41 -11.29
C GLU A 117 8.20 14.42 -10.19
N GLN A 118 6.91 14.79 -10.11
CA GLN A 118 6.37 15.80 -9.19
C GLN A 118 7.05 17.18 -9.27
N LYS A 119 7.49 17.58 -10.47
CA LYS A 119 8.04 18.90 -10.79
C LYS A 119 6.91 19.88 -11.12
N TRP A 120 6.17 20.28 -10.09
CA TRP A 120 4.94 21.06 -10.23
C TRP A 120 5.14 22.45 -10.82
N ASP A 121 6.31 23.05 -10.66
CA ASP A 121 6.73 24.29 -11.32
C ASP A 121 6.73 24.16 -12.85
N VAL A 122 7.21 23.02 -13.38
CA VAL A 122 7.20 22.72 -14.82
C VAL A 122 5.79 22.44 -15.32
N VAL A 123 4.98 21.71 -14.55
CA VAL A 123 3.58 21.44 -14.90
C VAL A 123 2.76 22.74 -14.91
N LEU A 124 2.96 23.63 -13.94
CA LEU A 124 2.28 24.91 -13.85
C LEU A 124 2.68 25.86 -14.98
N SER A 125 3.97 25.92 -15.33
CA SER A 125 4.45 26.79 -16.41
C SER A 125 4.02 26.33 -17.80
N LYS A 126 3.93 25.01 -18.04
CA LYS A 126 3.59 24.46 -19.36
C LYS A 126 2.10 24.13 -19.54
N GLY A 127 1.43 23.68 -18.48
CA GLY A 127 0.03 23.23 -18.52
C GLY A 127 -0.95 24.13 -17.77
N GLY A 128 -0.45 25.11 -17.01
CA GLY A 128 -1.27 26.03 -16.24
C GLY A 128 -1.81 25.48 -14.92
N PRO A 129 -2.42 26.36 -14.09
CA PRO A 129 -2.90 26.03 -12.75
C PRO A 129 -4.04 25.01 -12.74
N TYR A 130 -4.92 25.07 -13.74
CA TYR A 130 -6.05 24.16 -13.87
C TYR A 130 -5.58 22.71 -14.09
N LEU A 131 -4.70 22.48 -15.08
CA LEU A 131 -4.19 21.14 -15.36
C LEU A 131 -3.41 20.56 -14.18
N ALA A 132 -2.54 21.38 -13.56
CA ALA A 132 -1.79 20.96 -12.39
C ALA A 132 -2.72 20.50 -11.25
N ARG A 133 -3.77 21.28 -10.97
CA ARG A 133 -4.78 20.91 -9.96
C ARG A 133 -5.48 19.61 -10.31
N THR A 134 -5.94 19.44 -11.56
CA THR A 134 -6.66 18.24 -12.01
C THR A 134 -5.79 16.99 -11.87
N VAL A 135 -4.54 17.04 -12.32
CA VAL A 135 -3.58 15.92 -12.20
C VAL A 135 -3.30 15.59 -10.73
N ILE A 136 -2.98 16.61 -9.90
CA ILE A 136 -2.71 16.41 -8.47
C ILE A 136 -3.91 15.75 -7.78
N CYS A 137 -5.12 16.27 -8.03
CA CYS A 137 -6.34 15.80 -7.39
C CYS A 137 -6.80 14.42 -7.83
N ALA A 138 -6.64 14.10 -9.11
CA ALA A 138 -7.05 12.81 -9.63
C ALA A 138 -6.09 11.71 -9.16
N VAL A 139 -4.78 11.97 -9.23
CA VAL A 139 -3.74 10.94 -9.13
C VAL A 139 -3.07 10.91 -7.76
N PHE A 140 -2.76 12.07 -7.17
CA PHE A 140 -1.83 12.15 -6.05
C PHE A 140 -2.49 12.42 -4.68
N VAL A 141 -3.70 12.98 -4.64
CA VAL A 141 -4.44 13.20 -3.39
C VAL A 141 -5.21 11.93 -3.00
N PRO A 142 -5.01 11.37 -1.78
CA PRO A 142 -5.71 10.16 -1.37
C PRO A 142 -7.24 10.32 -1.29
N PRO A 143 -8.05 9.31 -1.67
CA PRO A 143 -9.52 9.41 -1.70
C PRO A 143 -10.14 9.93 -0.40
N GLY A 144 -9.61 9.51 0.75
CA GLY A 144 -10.13 9.90 2.07
C GLY A 144 -9.94 11.38 2.41
N VAL A 145 -9.09 12.11 1.68
CA VAL A 145 -8.82 13.55 1.91
C VAL A 145 -9.12 14.41 0.69
N LYS A 146 -9.61 13.84 -0.43
CA LYS A 146 -9.87 14.58 -1.69
C LYS A 146 -10.84 15.74 -1.51
N SER A 147 -11.87 15.59 -0.69
CA SER A 147 -12.93 16.61 -0.49
C SER A 147 -12.41 17.96 0.02
N PHE A 148 -11.34 17.97 0.82
CA PHE A 148 -10.70 19.21 1.31
C PHE A 148 -9.30 19.43 0.73
N GLY A 149 -8.54 18.37 0.49
CA GLY A 149 -7.18 18.44 -0.05
C GLY A 149 -7.14 19.08 -1.44
N CYS A 150 -8.16 18.86 -2.26
CA CYS A 150 -8.25 19.45 -3.60
C CYS A 150 -8.56 20.96 -3.61
N PRO A 151 -9.50 21.46 -2.80
CA PRO A 151 -9.62 22.89 -2.55
C PRO A 151 -8.33 23.54 -2.05
N VAL A 152 -7.66 22.93 -1.06
CA VAL A 152 -6.38 23.43 -0.50
C VAL A 152 -5.29 23.49 -1.56
N ILE A 153 -5.10 22.42 -2.34
CA ILE A 153 -4.13 22.40 -3.44
C ILE A 153 -4.45 23.47 -4.48
N GLY A 154 -5.73 23.65 -4.83
CA GLY A 154 -6.15 24.71 -5.74
C GLY A 154 -5.72 26.09 -5.25
N TYR A 155 -6.00 26.40 -3.99
CA TYR A 155 -5.60 27.67 -3.38
C TYR A 155 -4.09 27.87 -3.36
N VAL A 156 -3.33 26.83 -2.98
CA VAL A 156 -1.86 26.88 -2.93
C VAL A 156 -1.25 27.09 -4.31
N ILE A 157 -1.81 26.47 -5.35
CA ILE A 157 -1.39 26.68 -6.73
C ILE A 157 -1.57 28.15 -7.13
N GLU A 158 -2.71 28.75 -6.79
CA GLU A 158 -3.07 30.12 -7.16
C GLU A 158 -2.23 31.17 -6.43
N HIS A 159 -1.86 30.91 -5.17
CA HIS A 159 -1.26 31.94 -4.30
C HIS A 159 0.20 31.68 -3.94
N GLN A 160 0.68 30.43 -3.97
CA GLN A 160 2.06 30.07 -3.62
C GLN A 160 2.50 28.74 -4.24
N ALA A 161 2.67 28.72 -5.56
CA ALA A 161 3.04 27.54 -6.34
C ALA A 161 4.26 26.75 -5.79
N GLY A 162 5.25 27.44 -5.19
CA GLY A 162 6.43 26.81 -4.58
C GLY A 162 6.12 25.89 -3.39
N SER A 163 4.93 26.00 -2.79
CA SER A 163 4.52 25.22 -1.62
C SER A 163 3.73 23.95 -1.98
N VAL A 164 3.35 23.75 -3.25
CA VAL A 164 2.51 22.63 -3.71
C VAL A 164 3.09 21.27 -3.30
N LYS A 165 4.39 21.07 -3.47
CA LYS A 165 5.06 19.80 -3.11
C LYS A 165 4.98 19.50 -1.61
N LYS A 166 5.14 20.52 -0.76
CA LYS A 166 5.09 20.36 0.72
C LYS A 166 3.66 20.04 1.17
N VAL A 167 2.68 20.74 0.62
CA VAL A 167 1.25 20.51 0.89
C VAL A 167 0.81 19.13 0.43
N LEU A 168 1.21 18.72 -0.78
CA LEU A 168 0.89 17.40 -1.31
C LEU A 168 1.49 16.28 -0.45
N ALA A 169 2.74 16.43 -0.01
CA ALA A 169 3.38 15.47 0.90
C ALA A 169 2.62 15.35 2.23
N ALA A 170 2.16 16.47 2.80
CA ALA A 170 1.37 16.45 4.02
C ALA A 170 0.02 15.72 3.84
N LEU A 171 -0.67 15.97 2.72
CA LEU A 171 -1.93 15.28 2.37
C LEU A 171 -1.73 13.78 2.16
N GLN A 172 -0.67 13.38 1.45
CA GLN A 172 -0.35 11.96 1.19
C GLN A 172 -0.01 11.19 2.47
N ASN A 173 0.68 11.85 3.40
CA ASN A 173 1.07 11.26 4.68
C ASN A 173 -0.03 11.32 5.74
N GLY A 174 -1.18 11.95 5.44
CA GLY A 174 -2.23 12.21 6.43
C GLY A 174 -1.77 13.14 7.57
N ASP A 175 -0.73 13.94 7.34
CA ASP A 175 -0.17 14.86 8.33
C ASP A 175 -0.97 16.17 8.37
N VAL A 176 -2.19 16.09 8.89
CA VAL A 176 -3.08 17.25 9.06
C VAL A 176 -2.43 18.38 9.86
N PRO A 177 -1.71 18.13 10.98
CA PRO A 177 -0.99 19.19 11.69
C PRO A 177 0.13 19.84 10.86
N GLY A 178 0.91 19.05 10.12
CA GLY A 178 1.94 19.58 9.22
C GLY A 178 1.34 20.40 8.08
N LEU A 179 0.19 19.97 7.53
CA LEU A 179 -0.56 20.73 6.54
C LEU A 179 -1.01 22.09 7.09
N VAL A 180 -1.63 22.11 8.28
CA VAL A 180 -2.06 23.36 8.93
C VAL A 180 -0.87 24.27 9.19
N SER A 181 0.26 23.75 9.68
CA SER A 181 1.49 24.54 9.89
C SER A 181 2.02 25.17 8.60
N ILE A 182 2.07 24.42 7.50
CA ILE A 182 2.48 24.94 6.19
C ILE A 182 1.52 26.06 5.74
N LEU A 183 0.21 25.84 5.87
CA LEU A 183 -0.78 26.82 5.42
C LEU A 183 -0.77 28.09 6.27
N VAL A 184 -0.64 27.98 7.60
CA VAL A 184 -0.52 29.13 8.51
C VAL A 184 0.75 29.92 8.21
N ALA A 185 1.88 29.25 8.02
CA ALA A 185 3.15 29.93 7.72
C ALA A 185 3.15 30.64 6.36
N GLN A 186 2.37 30.17 5.38
CA GLN A 186 2.35 30.73 4.02
C GLN A 186 1.23 31.74 3.80
N PHE A 187 0.09 31.59 4.48
CA PHE A 187 -1.13 32.35 4.19
C PHE A 187 -1.78 32.98 5.42
N GLY A 188 -1.26 32.72 6.62
CA GLY A 188 -1.83 33.17 7.88
C GLY A 188 -3.04 32.32 8.33
N PRO A 189 -3.41 32.44 9.62
CA PRO A 189 -4.45 31.61 10.24
C PRO A 189 -5.85 31.81 9.65
N GLU A 190 -6.21 33.03 9.25
CA GLU A 190 -7.54 33.37 8.70
C GLU A 190 -7.87 32.57 7.43
N VAL A 191 -6.92 32.50 6.51
CA VAL A 191 -7.06 31.76 5.24
C VAL A 191 -7.17 30.25 5.47
N VAL A 192 -6.46 29.71 6.47
CA VAL A 192 -6.54 28.27 6.81
C VAL A 192 -7.94 27.89 7.29
N CYS A 193 -8.64 28.81 7.97
CA CYS A 193 -10.00 28.57 8.48
C CYS A 193 -11.05 28.43 7.41
N GLU A 194 -10.91 29.18 6.33
CA GLU A 194 -11.79 29.13 5.18
C GLU A 194 -11.52 27.89 4.32
N LEU A 195 -10.25 27.49 4.19
CA LEU A 195 -9.82 26.41 3.30
C LEU A 195 -10.12 25.00 3.82
N ILE A 196 -10.21 24.79 5.13
CA ILE A 196 -10.43 23.46 5.72
C ILE A 196 -11.80 23.42 6.41
N PRO A 197 -12.87 22.87 5.80
CA PRO A 197 -14.17 22.76 6.45
C PRO A 197 -14.16 21.76 7.60
N SER A 198 -14.89 22.06 8.68
CA SER A 198 -14.88 21.28 9.94
C SER A 198 -15.39 19.85 9.77
N SER A 199 -16.22 19.62 8.74
CA SER A 199 -16.76 18.32 8.37
C SER A 199 -15.78 17.40 7.62
N ALA A 200 -14.64 17.92 7.18
CA ALA A 200 -13.67 17.19 6.37
C ALA A 200 -12.47 16.67 7.16
N LEU A 201 -12.42 16.93 8.47
CA LEU A 201 -11.37 16.49 9.37
C LEU A 201 -11.75 15.17 10.04
N PRO A 202 -10.78 14.28 10.32
CA PRO A 202 -11.01 13.09 11.12
C PRO A 202 -11.71 13.43 12.45
N ALA A 203 -12.51 12.52 13.00
CA ALA A 203 -13.08 12.69 14.34
C ALA A 203 -11.95 12.94 15.37
N GLY A 204 -12.04 14.03 16.13
CA GLY A 204 -10.98 14.52 17.03
C GLY A 204 -10.01 15.55 16.42
N ALA A 205 -10.03 15.77 15.11
CA ALA A 205 -9.21 16.78 14.44
C ALA A 205 -9.93 18.13 14.21
N SER A 206 -11.21 18.24 14.59
CA SER A 206 -11.92 19.53 14.64
C SER A 206 -11.21 20.55 15.54
N GLU A 207 -10.59 20.07 16.62
CA GLU A 207 -9.77 20.88 17.53
C GLU A 207 -8.52 21.42 16.81
N LEU A 208 -7.91 20.66 15.88
CA LEU A 208 -6.75 21.11 15.09
C LEU A 208 -7.08 22.25 14.12
N LYS A 209 -8.31 22.30 13.61
CA LYS A 209 -8.81 23.48 12.88
C LYS A 209 -8.94 24.67 13.82
N ASP A 210 -9.57 24.49 14.98
CA ASP A 210 -9.68 25.55 15.98
C ASP A 210 -8.29 26.04 16.46
N ILE A 211 -7.25 25.22 16.38
CA ILE A 211 -5.86 25.56 16.68
C ILE A 211 -5.19 26.37 15.55
N GLY A 212 -5.34 25.94 14.29
CA GLY A 212 -4.91 26.72 13.11
C GLY A 212 -5.68 28.03 12.93
N CYS A 213 -6.91 28.07 13.47
CA CYS A 213 -7.85 29.19 13.44
C CYS A 213 -7.89 30.07 14.69
N SER A 214 -7.15 29.70 15.73
CA SER A 214 -7.08 30.47 16.96
C SER A 214 -5.71 31.09 17.15
N VAL A 215 -5.57 31.73 18.30
CA VAL A 215 -4.36 32.32 18.86
C VAL A 215 -3.11 31.44 18.72
N ILE A 216 -3.23 30.10 18.58
CA ILE A 216 -2.06 29.24 18.32
C ILE A 216 -1.47 29.43 16.91
N GLY A 217 -2.29 29.60 15.88
CA GLY A 217 -1.81 29.94 14.53
C GLY A 217 -1.07 31.29 14.52
N GLU A 218 -1.60 32.27 15.27
CA GLU A 218 -0.95 33.57 15.50
C GLU A 218 0.35 33.46 16.31
N ILE A 219 0.41 32.60 17.33
CA ILE A 219 1.62 32.38 18.13
C ILE A 219 2.67 31.60 17.35
N LEU A 220 2.29 30.63 16.50
CA LEU A 220 3.23 29.90 15.65
C LEU A 220 3.87 30.83 14.60
N ALA A 221 3.07 31.71 14.00
CA ALA A 221 3.56 32.78 13.12
C ALA A 221 4.43 33.80 13.90
N SER A 222 4.03 34.17 15.13
CA SER A 222 4.78 35.10 15.99
C SER A 222 6.07 34.49 16.55
N ALA A 223 6.12 33.19 16.84
CA ALA A 223 7.30 32.49 17.35
C ALA A 223 8.38 32.37 16.27
N GLN A 224 7.99 32.18 15.00
CA GLN A 224 8.90 32.29 13.85
C GLN A 224 9.45 33.71 13.72
N LYS A 225 8.58 34.73 13.81
CA LYS A 225 8.98 36.15 13.75
C LYS A 225 9.88 36.56 14.93
N ILE A 226 9.63 36.04 16.14
CA ILE A 226 10.46 36.29 17.33
C ILE A 226 11.80 35.55 17.23
N ALA A 227 11.87 34.36 16.64
CA ALA A 227 13.14 33.69 16.39
C ALA A 227 14.03 34.49 15.41
N GLU A 228 13.43 35.12 14.40
CA GLU A 228 14.09 36.05 13.47
C GLU A 228 14.48 37.38 14.15
N ASP A 229 13.58 37.96 14.96
CA ASP A 229 13.83 39.20 15.69
C ASP A 229 14.86 39.03 16.81
N VAL A 230 14.94 37.87 17.48
CA VAL A 230 15.97 37.57 18.50
C VAL A 230 17.35 37.39 17.86
N ALA A 231 17.42 36.86 16.64
CA ALA A 231 18.67 36.84 15.86
C ALA A 231 19.11 38.26 15.45
N GLY A 232 18.16 39.18 15.20
CA GLY A 232 18.42 40.60 14.91
C GLY A 232 18.62 41.51 16.15
N ALA A 233 18.05 41.17 17.30
CA ALA A 233 18.01 42.03 18.50
C ALA A 233 19.31 42.05 19.30
N VAL A 234 20.26 41.16 19.03
CA VAL A 234 21.62 41.21 19.62
C VAL A 234 22.34 42.54 19.32
N VAL A 235 21.91 43.26 18.28
CA VAL A 235 22.51 44.54 17.84
C VAL A 235 21.88 45.78 18.52
N LYS A 236 20.69 45.70 19.15
CA LYS A 236 19.97 46.85 19.76
C LYS A 236 19.91 46.85 21.30
N GLY A 237 20.78 46.08 21.94
CA GLY A 237 20.64 45.68 23.36
C GLY A 237 20.96 46.71 24.45
N ALA A 238 21.52 47.87 24.14
CA ALA A 238 21.89 48.87 25.17
C ALA A 238 20.67 49.71 25.62
N ASP A 239 19.93 50.30 24.67
CA ASP A 239 18.80 51.20 24.94
C ASP A 239 17.58 50.49 25.59
N ALA A 240 17.47 49.18 25.40
CA ALA A 240 16.36 48.38 25.93
C ALA A 240 16.53 47.99 27.41
N VAL A 241 17.76 47.99 27.93
CA VAL A 241 18.03 47.68 29.36
C VAL A 241 18.01 48.95 30.20
N GLU A 242 18.47 50.09 29.66
CA GLU A 242 18.29 51.40 30.28
C GLU A 242 16.80 51.77 30.41
N ASN A 243 16.00 51.58 29.35
CA ASN A 243 14.54 51.79 29.43
C ASN A 243 13.78 50.80 30.32
N LEU A 244 14.40 49.68 30.70
CA LEU A 244 13.79 48.67 31.57
C LEU A 244 14.02 48.97 33.06
N LEU A 245 15.10 49.69 33.36
CA LEU A 245 15.53 50.01 34.73
C LEU A 245 15.28 51.48 35.09
N PHE A 246 15.31 52.38 34.10
CA PHE A 246 15.25 53.84 34.26
C PHE A 246 14.51 54.54 33.12
N GLY A 247 13.66 53.83 32.36
CA GLY A 247 13.05 54.41 31.17
C GLY A 247 12.30 55.69 31.45
N ASP A 248 12.25 56.56 30.44
CA ASP A 248 11.35 57.70 30.41
C ASP A 248 9.95 57.27 30.86
N ASP A 249 9.14 58.25 31.27
CA ASP A 249 7.75 58.20 31.74
C ASP A 249 6.75 57.30 30.95
N SER A 250 7.16 56.54 29.94
CA SER A 250 6.36 55.67 29.08
C SER A 250 6.72 54.19 29.30
N HIS A 251 5.74 53.38 29.71
CA HIS A 251 5.91 51.93 29.77
C HIS A 251 6.13 51.28 28.39
N MET A 252 6.78 50.11 28.36
CA MET A 252 6.92 49.29 27.14
C MET A 252 5.55 48.95 26.52
N PRO A 253 5.43 48.84 25.19
CA PRO A 253 4.23 48.31 24.54
C PRO A 253 3.85 46.91 25.08
N TYR A 254 2.56 46.67 25.28
CA TYR A 254 2.04 45.47 25.93
C TYR A 254 2.47 44.17 25.24
N ASP A 255 2.40 44.11 23.91
CA ASP A 255 2.80 42.90 23.17
C ASP A 255 4.30 42.60 23.29
N LYS A 256 5.13 43.65 23.36
CA LYS A 256 6.57 43.51 23.57
C LYS A 256 6.87 42.98 24.97
N TYR A 257 6.16 43.48 26.00
CA TYR A 257 6.27 42.95 27.35
C TYR A 257 5.79 41.49 27.41
N TYR A 258 4.66 41.18 26.77
CA TYR A 258 4.11 39.83 26.71
C TYR A 258 5.11 38.82 26.11
N GLY A 259 5.72 39.17 24.97
CA GLY A 259 6.73 38.34 24.29
C GLY A 259 7.98 38.09 25.13
N LEU A 260 8.41 39.05 25.95
CA LEU A 260 9.64 38.95 26.74
C LEU A 260 9.48 38.26 28.10
N TYR A 261 8.27 38.30 28.67
CA TYR A 261 8.05 37.91 30.07
C TYR A 261 7.04 36.78 30.25
N TRP A 262 6.05 36.66 29.37
CA TRP A 262 5.02 35.62 29.45
C TRP A 262 5.31 34.46 28.50
N GLN A 263 5.57 34.74 27.22
CA GLN A 263 5.75 33.70 26.19
C GLN A 263 6.89 32.68 26.45
N PRO A 264 8.05 33.05 27.03
CA PRO A 264 9.11 32.08 27.32
C PRO A 264 8.67 30.95 28.27
N TRP A 265 7.58 31.15 29.01
CA TRP A 265 7.01 30.14 29.90
C TRP A 265 6.01 29.19 29.23
N TYR A 266 5.69 29.34 27.94
CA TYR A 266 4.73 28.46 27.27
C TYR A 266 5.12 26.99 27.35
N HIS A 267 6.40 26.65 27.16
CA HIS A 267 6.84 25.25 27.20
C HIS A 267 6.58 24.64 28.59
N TYR A 268 7.08 25.30 29.63
CA TYR A 268 6.88 24.89 31.02
C TYR A 268 5.40 24.82 31.40
N ALA A 269 4.61 25.86 31.13
CA ALA A 269 3.20 25.91 31.45
C ALA A 269 2.40 24.82 30.70
N THR A 270 2.72 24.58 29.43
CA THR A 270 2.09 23.50 28.65
C THR A 270 2.43 22.14 29.24
N SER A 271 3.66 21.93 29.71
CA SER A 271 4.03 20.69 30.40
C SER A 271 3.29 20.47 31.74
N LEU A 272 2.93 21.55 32.46
CA LEU A 272 2.06 21.44 33.63
C LEU A 272 0.64 21.01 33.23
N CYS A 273 0.12 21.54 32.12
CA CYS A 273 -1.19 21.16 31.60
C CYS A 273 -1.26 19.73 31.07
N LEU A 274 -0.19 19.26 30.42
CA LEU A 274 -0.09 17.88 29.92
C LEU A 274 0.13 16.87 31.04
N GLY A 275 1.08 17.14 31.97
CA GLY A 275 1.48 16.17 32.99
C GLY A 275 0.71 16.24 34.32
N LYS A 276 0.14 17.40 34.66
CA LYS A 276 -0.50 17.64 35.97
C LYS A 276 -1.88 18.30 35.86
N ASN A 277 -2.57 18.18 34.71
CA ASN A 277 -3.88 18.81 34.49
C ASN A 277 -3.93 20.31 34.85
N CYS A 278 -2.84 21.02 34.53
CA CYS A 278 -2.62 22.45 34.79
C CYS A 278 -2.43 22.80 36.27
N GLU A 279 -2.27 21.82 37.15
CA GLU A 279 -1.86 22.06 38.54
C GLU A 279 -0.48 22.74 38.57
N GLY A 280 -0.35 23.78 39.40
CA GLY A 280 0.83 24.64 39.47
C GLY A 280 0.83 25.84 38.53
N LEU A 281 -0.11 25.93 37.58
CA LEU A 281 -0.24 27.10 36.70
C LEU A 281 -0.55 28.38 37.48
N GLY A 282 -1.34 28.29 38.56
CA GLY A 282 -1.61 29.43 39.44
C GLY A 282 -0.35 30.00 40.11
N SER A 283 0.55 29.13 40.58
CA SER A 283 1.84 29.54 41.17
C SER A 283 2.76 30.18 40.14
N LEU A 284 2.80 29.64 38.92
CA LEU A 284 3.53 30.24 37.80
C LEU A 284 2.97 31.62 37.45
N ASN A 285 1.64 31.73 37.36
CA ASN A 285 0.97 33.00 37.04
C ASN A 285 1.22 34.06 38.11
N ALA A 286 1.32 33.68 39.39
CA ALA A 286 1.70 34.60 40.46
C ALA A 286 3.18 35.05 40.31
N ALA A 287 4.08 34.13 39.96
CA ALA A 287 5.49 34.42 39.77
C ALA A 287 5.79 35.37 38.59
N ILE A 288 4.96 35.31 37.53
CA ILE A 288 5.07 36.20 36.36
C ILE A 288 4.23 37.48 36.57
N GLY A 289 3.03 37.36 37.11
CA GLY A 289 2.05 38.43 37.24
C GLY A 289 2.42 39.50 38.26
N GLY A 290 3.02 39.12 39.41
CA GLY A 290 3.49 40.09 40.41
C GLY A 290 4.51 41.09 39.84
N PRO A 291 5.61 40.61 39.24
CA PRO A 291 6.58 41.48 38.56
C PRO A 291 5.99 42.31 37.41
N CYS A 292 4.97 41.80 36.71
CA CYS A 292 4.26 42.56 35.67
C CYS A 292 3.58 43.81 36.24
N VAL A 293 2.80 43.66 37.31
CA VAL A 293 2.10 44.79 37.92
C VAL A 293 3.10 45.82 38.44
N SER A 294 4.16 45.37 39.14
CA SER A 294 5.20 46.26 39.63
C SER A 294 5.91 47.05 38.51
N TYR A 295 6.13 46.44 37.35
CA TYR A 295 6.75 47.12 36.21
C TYR A 295 5.86 48.23 35.65
N PHE A 296 4.59 47.94 35.32
CA PHE A 296 3.72 48.96 34.74
C PHE A 296 3.38 50.08 35.75
N ASP A 297 3.20 49.73 37.04
CA ASP A 297 2.97 50.71 38.12
C ASP A 297 4.13 51.69 38.28
N SER A 298 5.38 51.22 38.09
CA SER A 298 6.56 52.08 38.16
C SER A 298 6.85 52.87 36.88
N HIS A 299 6.03 52.73 35.82
CA HIS A 299 6.20 53.41 34.52
C HIS A 299 4.88 54.08 34.08
N ASN A 300 4.39 55.00 34.93
CA ASN A 300 3.23 55.88 34.72
C ASN A 300 1.88 55.24 34.38
N GLN A 301 1.71 53.96 34.68
CA GLN A 301 0.41 53.34 34.67
C GLN A 301 -0.11 53.25 36.11
N TYR A 302 -1.29 53.80 36.41
CA TYR A 302 -1.88 53.61 37.75
C TYR A 302 -1.96 52.12 38.10
N LYS A 303 -1.62 51.76 39.34
CA LYS A 303 -1.68 50.38 39.85
C LYS A 303 -2.93 49.60 39.43
N SER A 304 -4.12 50.20 39.54
CA SER A 304 -5.38 49.56 39.14
C SER A 304 -5.44 49.23 37.64
N THR A 305 -4.89 50.10 36.80
CA THR A 305 -4.75 49.88 35.37
C THR A 305 -3.66 48.85 35.08
N ALA A 306 -2.56 48.83 35.82
CA ALA A 306 -1.49 47.82 35.70
C ALA A 306 -2.00 46.42 36.07
N GLU A 307 -2.76 46.30 37.17
CA GLU A 307 -3.45 45.08 37.59
C GLU A 307 -4.39 44.57 36.50
N LYS A 308 -5.15 45.46 35.85
CA LYS A 308 -6.01 45.11 34.72
C LYS A 308 -5.21 44.60 33.53
N THR A 309 -4.21 45.36 33.06
CA THR A 309 -3.37 44.98 31.91
C THR A 309 -2.66 43.64 32.12
N CYS A 310 -2.00 43.45 33.27
CA CYS A 310 -1.33 42.19 33.60
C CYS A 310 -2.34 41.05 33.84
N GLY A 311 -3.53 41.36 34.36
CA GLY A 311 -4.64 40.42 34.46
C GLY A 311 -5.12 39.92 33.10
N ASP A 312 -5.20 40.80 32.10
CA ASP A 312 -5.59 40.46 30.73
C ASP A 312 -4.49 39.67 30.01
N MET A 313 -3.21 40.03 30.20
CA MET A 313 -2.08 39.22 29.75
C MET A 313 -2.07 37.82 30.37
N ARG A 314 -2.35 37.71 31.68
CA ARG A 314 -2.47 36.40 32.35
C ARG A 314 -3.58 35.55 31.75
N LYS A 315 -4.78 36.14 31.54
CA LYS A 315 -5.90 35.43 30.91
C LYS A 315 -5.55 34.96 29.49
N LYS A 316 -4.86 35.81 28.72
CA LYS A 316 -4.34 35.47 27.39
C LYS A 316 -3.38 34.27 27.49
N PHE A 317 -2.40 34.32 28.38
CA PHE A 317 -1.44 33.24 28.61
C PHE A 317 -2.11 31.92 29.00
N GLU A 318 -3.03 31.94 29.98
CA GLU A 318 -3.75 30.74 30.40
C GLU A 318 -4.58 30.13 29.27
N LYS A 319 -5.25 30.96 28.47
CA LYS A 319 -6.03 30.52 27.30
C LYS A 319 -5.14 29.83 26.28
N GLU A 320 -4.01 30.43 25.94
CA GLU A 320 -3.07 29.93 24.95
C GLU A 320 -2.38 28.64 25.40
N VAL A 321 -1.94 28.55 26.67
CA VAL A 321 -1.33 27.35 27.25
C VAL A 321 -2.30 26.16 27.22
N LYS A 322 -3.57 26.38 27.59
CA LYS A 322 -4.60 25.34 27.54
C LYS A 322 -4.84 24.87 26.11
N ALA A 323 -4.87 25.80 25.17
CA ALA A 323 -5.01 25.49 23.76
C ALA A 323 -3.80 24.69 23.25
N PHE A 324 -2.56 25.07 23.60
CA PHE A 324 -1.35 24.31 23.24
C PHE A 324 -1.40 22.89 23.79
N SER A 325 -1.80 22.73 25.05
CA SER A 325 -1.93 21.41 25.67
C SER A 325 -2.93 20.53 24.93
N ALA A 326 -4.11 21.07 24.56
CA ALA A 326 -5.09 20.34 23.77
C ALA A 326 -4.54 19.97 22.38
N ALA A 327 -3.90 20.91 21.70
CA ALA A 327 -3.28 20.72 20.39
C ALA A 327 -2.23 19.62 20.38
N MET A 328 -1.34 19.66 21.35
CA MET A 328 -0.30 18.66 21.49
C MET A 328 -0.90 17.29 21.77
N LYS A 329 -1.91 17.18 22.65
CA LYS A 329 -2.59 15.90 22.94
C LYS A 329 -3.15 15.29 21.65
N ALA A 330 -3.93 16.04 20.88
CA ALA A 330 -4.48 15.59 19.61
C ALA A 330 -3.38 15.19 18.61
N ALA A 331 -2.32 15.99 18.48
CA ALA A 331 -1.20 15.66 17.60
C ALA A 331 -0.46 14.38 18.01
N GLY A 332 -0.28 14.16 19.32
CA GLY A 332 0.27 12.93 19.88
C GLY A 332 -0.59 11.71 19.56
N GLU A 333 -1.91 11.81 19.72
CA GLU A 333 -2.85 10.74 19.39
C GLU A 333 -2.80 10.37 17.90
N VAL A 334 -2.78 11.37 17.01
CA VAL A 334 -2.62 11.16 15.56
C VAL A 334 -1.31 10.45 15.26
N TYR A 335 -0.19 10.87 15.86
CA TYR A 335 1.09 10.19 15.71
C TYR A 335 1.01 8.74 16.19
N GLY A 336 0.35 8.50 17.33
CA GLY A 336 0.06 7.17 17.87
C GLY A 336 -0.85 6.31 16.98
N GLY A 337 -1.57 6.90 16.03
CA GLY A 337 -2.29 6.18 14.96
C GLY A 337 -1.35 5.39 14.05
N SER A 338 -0.12 5.88 13.84
CA SER A 338 0.90 5.22 13.00
C SER A 338 1.66 4.08 13.71
N ALA A 339 1.51 3.98 15.03
CA ALA A 339 2.29 3.08 15.89
C ALA A 339 2.23 1.61 15.44
N ASN A 340 1.04 1.10 15.07
CA ASN A 340 0.88 -0.29 14.64
C ASN A 340 1.66 -0.60 13.35
N LYS A 341 1.58 0.29 12.36
CA LYS A 341 2.30 0.12 11.08
C LYS A 341 3.82 0.14 11.30
N MET A 342 4.31 1.14 12.03
CA MET A 342 5.74 1.24 12.35
C MET A 342 6.21 0.03 13.16
N ALA A 343 5.44 -0.40 14.16
CA ALA A 343 5.75 -1.58 14.97
C ALA A 343 5.92 -2.85 14.13
N LYS A 344 5.01 -3.09 13.16
CA LYS A 344 5.10 -4.23 12.23
C LYS A 344 6.33 -4.15 11.34
N ASP A 345 6.58 -2.99 10.73
CA ASP A 345 7.74 -2.79 9.84
C ASP A 345 9.06 -2.96 10.61
N TRP A 346 9.16 -2.39 11.82
CA TRP A 346 10.36 -2.50 12.65
C TRP A 346 10.56 -3.91 13.19
N ALA A 347 9.51 -4.61 13.64
CA ALA A 347 9.63 -5.98 14.14
C ALA A 347 10.20 -6.95 13.10
N VAL A 348 9.85 -6.77 11.82
CA VAL A 348 10.43 -7.56 10.71
C VAL A 348 11.89 -7.18 10.49
N SER A 349 12.20 -5.87 10.44
CA SER A 349 13.57 -5.38 10.24
C SER A 349 14.51 -5.80 11.37
N ASP A 350 14.01 -5.85 12.60
CA ASP A 350 14.79 -6.13 13.81
C ASP A 350 14.91 -7.61 14.14
N TRP A 351 14.22 -8.46 13.38
CA TRP A 351 14.16 -9.88 13.66
C TRP A 351 15.58 -10.45 13.87
N GLY A 352 15.76 -11.11 15.03
CA GLY A 352 16.99 -11.74 15.50
C GLY A 352 18.21 -10.83 15.71
N LYS A 353 18.05 -9.50 15.71
CA LYS A 353 19.08 -8.53 16.15
C LYS A 353 19.17 -8.38 17.68
N GLY A 354 18.28 -9.00 18.45
CA GLY A 354 18.27 -8.93 19.92
C GLY A 354 17.85 -7.58 20.49
N ILE A 355 17.18 -6.74 19.71
CA ILE A 355 16.73 -5.41 20.15
C ILE A 355 15.54 -5.56 21.12
N SER A 356 15.63 -4.90 22.27
CA SER A 356 14.58 -4.94 23.29
C SER A 356 13.43 -3.99 22.97
N VAL A 357 12.22 -4.36 23.41
CA VAL A 357 11.02 -3.51 23.31
C VAL A 357 11.25 -2.16 23.99
N ALA A 358 11.96 -2.13 25.13
CA ALA A 358 12.27 -0.90 25.84
C ALA A 358 13.17 0.05 25.02
N TRP A 359 14.12 -0.49 24.27
CA TRP A 359 14.96 0.31 23.38
C TRP A 359 14.13 0.91 22.24
N GLN A 360 13.30 0.10 21.57
CA GLN A 360 12.47 0.61 20.47
C GLN A 360 11.39 1.59 20.93
N LYS A 361 10.82 1.39 22.13
CA LYS A 361 9.95 2.38 22.77
C LYS A 361 10.65 3.73 22.89
N LYS A 362 11.92 3.74 23.32
CA LYS A 362 12.71 4.97 23.48
C LYS A 362 13.01 5.63 22.13
N GLU A 363 13.36 4.86 21.11
CA GLU A 363 13.61 5.42 19.77
C GLU A 363 12.33 5.96 19.12
N PHE A 364 11.21 5.25 19.26
CA PHE A 364 9.91 5.77 18.82
C PHE A 364 9.52 7.05 19.56
N ALA A 365 9.71 7.11 20.89
CA ALA A 365 9.47 8.31 21.68
C ALA A 365 10.30 9.49 21.19
N LYS A 366 11.60 9.30 20.90
CA LYS A 366 12.47 10.34 20.33
C LYS A 366 11.99 10.83 18.96
N LEU A 367 11.55 9.94 18.08
CA LEU A 367 11.01 10.32 16.77
C LEU A 367 9.71 11.12 16.91
N CYS A 368 8.84 10.72 17.84
CA CYS A 368 7.65 11.47 18.19
C CYS A 368 8.00 12.85 18.75
N GLU A 369 8.93 12.92 19.72
CA GLU A 369 9.37 14.18 20.34
C GLU A 369 9.89 15.15 19.30
N LYS A 370 10.77 14.71 18.40
CA LYS A 370 11.31 15.53 17.31
C LYS A 370 10.21 16.00 16.36
N ALA A 371 9.22 15.15 16.07
CA ALA A 371 8.07 15.55 15.25
C ALA A 371 7.21 16.60 15.97
N MET A 372 7.02 16.49 17.29
CA MET A 372 6.29 17.46 18.09
C MET A 372 7.05 18.77 18.26
N GLU A 373 8.38 18.73 18.40
CA GLU A 373 9.25 19.91 18.45
C GLU A 373 9.12 20.76 17.18
N VAL A 374 9.16 20.11 16.01
CA VAL A 374 8.98 20.80 14.72
C VAL A 374 7.57 21.39 14.59
N LYS A 375 6.54 20.71 15.10
CA LYS A 375 5.14 21.16 15.01
C LYS A 375 4.76 22.23 16.04
N PHE A 376 5.39 22.18 17.21
CA PHE A 376 5.16 23.07 18.34
C PHE A 376 6.49 23.66 18.81
N PRO A 377 7.10 24.56 18.02
CA PRO A 377 8.32 25.25 18.42
C PRO A 377 7.98 26.24 19.54
N PHE A 378 8.26 25.86 20.78
CA PHE A 378 8.15 26.80 21.88
C PHE A 378 9.25 27.86 21.78
N PRO A 379 8.99 29.10 22.23
CA PRO A 379 10.03 30.12 22.32
C PRO A 379 11.22 29.59 23.11
N ALA A 380 12.43 29.84 22.60
CA ALA A 380 13.63 29.47 23.31
C ALA A 380 13.62 30.13 24.70
N PRO A 381 14.16 29.47 25.75
CA PRO A 381 14.48 30.17 26.98
C PRO A 381 15.34 31.38 26.63
N VAL A 382 15.24 32.46 27.38
CA VAL A 382 15.89 33.74 27.01
C VAL A 382 17.13 34.01 27.89
N PRO A 383 18.21 33.20 27.86
CA PRO A 383 19.44 33.51 28.60
C PRO A 383 20.10 34.78 28.07
N GLY A 384 19.91 35.10 26.78
CA GLY A 384 20.40 36.34 26.17
C GLY A 384 19.89 37.60 26.86
N ARG A 385 18.68 37.58 27.45
CA ARG A 385 18.15 38.69 28.25
C ARG A 385 18.88 38.84 29.59
N CYS A 386 19.25 37.74 30.22
CA CYS A 386 20.06 37.78 31.42
C CYS A 386 21.46 38.34 31.09
N GLU A 387 22.05 37.92 29.98
CA GLU A 387 23.33 38.46 29.49
C GLU A 387 23.26 39.96 29.12
N LEU A 388 22.12 40.44 28.61
CA LEU A 388 21.90 41.87 28.35
C LEU A 388 21.92 42.69 29.65
N LEU A 389 21.33 42.16 30.74
CA LEU A 389 21.39 42.80 32.06
C LEU A 389 22.85 43.00 32.50
N LYS A 390 23.67 41.95 32.34
CA LYS A 390 25.09 41.93 32.68
C LYS A 390 25.96 42.83 31.79
N LYS A 391 25.56 43.01 30.53
CA LYS A 391 26.24 43.86 29.54
C LYS A 391 25.87 45.34 29.65
N SER A 392 24.82 45.68 30.41
CA SER A 392 24.37 47.07 30.55
C SER A 392 25.41 47.97 31.23
N PRO A 393 25.51 49.27 30.86
CA PRO A 393 26.43 50.21 31.51
C PRO A 393 26.19 50.33 33.01
N ILE A 394 24.92 50.25 33.46
CA ILE A 394 24.52 50.33 34.87
C ILE A 394 25.05 49.14 35.68
N TYR A 395 25.18 47.95 35.06
CA TYR A 395 25.75 46.79 35.74
C TYR A 395 27.19 47.01 36.20
N LYS A 396 27.90 47.93 35.56
CA LYS A 396 29.26 48.33 35.94
C LYS A 396 29.29 49.35 37.09
N ASN A 397 28.14 49.93 37.46
CA ASN A 397 28.03 50.87 38.58
C ASN A 397 28.00 50.10 39.92
N PRO A 398 28.98 50.31 40.83
CA PRO A 398 29.04 49.61 42.11
C PRO A 398 27.78 49.76 42.98
N MET A 399 27.06 50.87 42.84
CA MET A 399 25.87 51.18 43.62
C MET A 399 24.68 50.25 43.31
N PHE A 400 24.54 49.80 42.06
CA PHE A 400 23.44 48.96 41.61
C PHE A 400 23.85 47.50 41.39
N LYS A 401 25.14 47.20 41.54
CA LYS A 401 25.72 45.91 41.22
C LYS A 401 25.08 44.74 41.98
N ASP A 402 24.90 44.84 43.30
CA ASP A 402 24.29 43.76 44.11
C ASP A 402 22.82 43.50 43.73
N MET A 403 22.06 44.56 43.45
CA MET A 403 20.68 44.45 42.97
C MET A 403 20.63 43.75 41.61
N LEU A 404 21.48 44.15 40.67
CA LEU A 404 21.52 43.58 39.32
C LEU A 404 22.10 42.16 39.31
N ASP A 405 23.05 41.83 40.18
CA ASP A 405 23.54 40.45 40.38
C ASP A 405 22.39 39.54 40.87
N LYS A 406 21.54 40.01 41.79
CA LYS A 406 20.33 39.28 42.23
C LYS A 406 19.30 39.12 41.11
N GLN A 407 19.04 40.17 40.33
CA GLN A 407 18.12 40.09 39.18
C GLN A 407 18.65 39.15 38.09
N TYR A 408 19.96 39.18 37.83
CA TYR A 408 20.62 38.28 36.89
C TYR A 408 20.51 36.82 37.33
N ALA A 409 20.82 36.52 38.59
CA ALA A 409 20.71 35.17 39.13
C ALA A 409 19.27 34.65 39.07
N LYS A 410 18.29 35.50 39.38
CA LYS A 410 16.86 35.17 39.22
C LYS A 410 16.50 34.91 37.76
N CYS A 411 16.95 35.76 36.84
CA CYS A 411 16.74 35.59 35.41
C CYS A 411 17.30 34.26 34.90
N GLN A 412 18.52 33.89 35.30
CA GLN A 412 19.13 32.60 34.93
C GLN A 412 18.36 31.41 35.52
N ALA A 413 17.92 31.50 36.77
CA ALA A 413 17.13 30.47 37.43
C ALA A 413 15.77 30.26 36.74
N ASP A 414 15.13 31.35 36.31
CA ASP A 414 13.87 31.30 35.56
C ASP A 414 14.07 30.73 34.15
N ALA A 415 15.13 31.13 33.44
CA ALA A 415 15.48 30.57 32.13
C ALA A 415 15.73 29.05 32.21
N GLY A 416 16.34 28.57 33.28
CA GLY A 416 16.53 27.12 33.51
C GLY A 416 15.21 26.36 33.72
N LYS A 417 14.18 27.01 34.29
CA LYS A 417 12.86 26.40 34.51
C LYS A 417 11.96 26.45 33.27
N GLN A 418 12.21 27.37 32.34
CA GLN A 418 11.43 27.52 31.10
C GLN A 418 11.54 26.28 30.20
N VAL A 419 12.60 25.47 30.35
CA VAL A 419 12.74 24.17 29.68
C VAL A 419 12.40 23.05 30.68
N PRO A 420 11.14 22.54 30.69
CA PRO A 420 10.73 21.50 31.61
C PRO A 420 11.44 20.16 31.34
N SER A 421 11.61 19.36 32.39
CA SER A 421 12.01 17.96 32.31
C SER A 421 11.00 17.11 33.12
N PRO A 422 10.26 16.19 32.48
CA PRO A 422 10.20 15.94 31.03
C PRO A 422 9.61 17.13 30.25
N THR A 423 10.00 17.26 28.98
CA THR A 423 9.48 18.30 28.08
C THR A 423 7.99 18.09 27.78
N ALA A 424 7.29 19.15 27.33
CA ALA A 424 5.91 18.99 26.87
C ALA A 424 5.81 18.00 25.70
N TRP A 425 6.81 17.99 24.81
CA TRP A 425 6.91 17.03 23.70
C TRP A 425 7.05 15.59 24.21
N ALA A 426 7.93 15.36 25.19
CA ALA A 426 8.13 14.03 25.78
C ALA A 426 6.87 13.52 26.49
N GLN A 427 6.20 14.38 27.24
CA GLN A 427 4.95 14.02 27.93
C GLN A 427 3.87 13.57 26.96
N VAL A 428 3.67 14.28 25.84
CA VAL A 428 2.62 13.92 24.89
C VAL A 428 2.95 12.68 24.07
N CYS A 429 4.24 12.37 23.91
CA CYS A 429 4.72 11.18 23.21
C CYS A 429 4.74 9.91 24.07
N GLN A 430 4.49 10.01 25.38
CA GLN A 430 4.51 8.85 26.28
C GLN A 430 3.45 7.80 25.91
N ALA A 431 2.18 8.20 25.79
CA ALA A 431 1.09 7.28 25.46
C ALA A 431 1.24 6.65 24.05
N PRO A 432 1.60 7.41 22.99
CA PRO A 432 1.96 6.85 21.69
C PRO A 432 3.11 5.83 21.77
N ALA A 433 4.14 6.10 22.57
CA ALA A 433 5.28 5.19 22.74
C ALA A 433 4.90 3.91 23.49
N ASP A 434 4.02 3.99 24.49
CA ASP A 434 3.46 2.81 25.19
C ASP A 434 2.63 1.94 24.25
N LYS A 435 1.78 2.57 23.43
CA LYS A 435 1.00 1.88 22.40
C LYS A 435 1.93 1.20 21.38
N PHE A 436 2.94 1.91 20.89
CA PHE A 436 3.95 1.36 19.99
C PHE A 436 4.66 0.15 20.60
N ALA A 437 5.10 0.24 21.86
CA ALA A 437 5.80 -0.85 22.55
C ALA A 437 4.94 -2.12 22.63
N THR A 438 3.65 -1.97 22.90
CA THR A 438 2.68 -3.07 22.95
C THR A 438 2.50 -3.72 21.57
N GLU A 439 2.29 -2.91 20.54
CA GLU A 439 2.13 -3.37 19.16
C GLU A 439 3.41 -4.02 18.63
N TYR A 440 4.57 -3.49 18.99
CA TYR A 440 5.88 -4.02 18.61
C TYR A 440 6.16 -5.37 19.24
N ALA A 441 5.85 -5.56 20.52
CA ALA A 441 5.97 -6.86 21.18
C ALA A 441 5.05 -7.91 20.54
N ALA A 442 3.81 -7.54 20.20
CA ALA A 442 2.88 -8.41 19.48
C ALA A 442 3.39 -8.75 18.06
N ALA A 443 3.91 -7.76 17.34
CA ALA A 443 4.48 -7.95 16.02
C ALA A 443 5.74 -8.83 16.05
N GLN A 444 6.64 -8.66 17.03
CA GLN A 444 7.81 -9.52 17.23
C GLN A 444 7.39 -10.98 17.45
N LYS A 445 6.36 -11.21 18.28
CA LYS A 445 5.81 -12.56 18.47
C LYS A 445 5.28 -13.14 17.16
N ALA A 446 4.51 -12.37 16.40
CA ALA A 446 3.96 -12.81 15.11
C ALA A 446 5.07 -13.15 14.10
N VAL A 447 6.14 -12.34 14.03
CA VAL A 447 7.31 -12.63 13.19
C VAL A 447 7.99 -13.92 13.64
N ASN A 448 8.21 -14.11 14.93
CA ASN A 448 8.82 -15.34 15.45
C ASN A 448 7.97 -16.58 15.17
N ASP A 449 6.64 -16.48 15.29
CA ASP A 449 5.73 -17.60 15.00
C ASP A 449 5.67 -17.91 13.48
N ALA A 450 5.73 -16.89 12.63
CA ALA A 450 5.87 -17.07 11.18
C ALA A 450 7.21 -17.74 10.82
N VAL A 451 8.30 -17.33 11.46
CA VAL A 451 9.62 -17.94 11.29
C VAL A 451 9.62 -19.41 11.70
N LYS A 452 9.00 -19.78 12.83
CA LYS A 452 8.87 -21.20 13.23
C LYS A 452 8.14 -22.05 12.18
N LYS A 453 7.11 -21.49 11.52
CA LYS A 453 6.42 -22.17 10.42
C LYS A 453 7.33 -22.35 9.20
N ILE A 454 8.15 -21.34 8.88
CA ILE A 454 9.14 -21.42 7.80
C ILE A 454 10.25 -22.43 8.16
N GLU A 455 10.67 -22.50 9.43
CA GLU A 455 11.65 -23.47 9.90
C GLU A 455 11.14 -24.91 9.77
N ALA A 456 9.87 -25.15 10.07
CA ALA A 456 9.22 -26.44 9.86
C ALA A 456 9.18 -26.88 8.38
N LEU A 457 9.27 -25.93 7.44
CA LEU A 457 9.38 -26.20 6.00
C LEU A 457 10.83 -26.46 5.53
N GLY A 458 11.79 -26.60 6.46
CA GLY A 458 13.18 -26.91 6.14
C GLY A 458 14.06 -25.68 5.97
N CYS A 459 13.75 -24.58 6.66
CA CYS A 459 14.67 -23.46 6.83
C CYS A 459 15.29 -23.47 8.22
N LYS A 460 16.48 -22.89 8.36
CA LYS A 460 17.15 -22.71 9.65
C LYS A 460 17.67 -21.30 9.76
N LYS A 461 17.55 -20.72 10.95
CA LYS A 461 18.22 -19.48 11.29
C LYS A 461 19.74 -19.69 11.28
N GLU A 462 20.44 -18.95 10.43
CA GLU A 462 21.89 -18.83 10.43
C GLU A 462 22.27 -17.42 10.93
N GLN A 463 23.12 -17.37 11.95
CA GLN A 463 23.66 -16.13 12.48
C GLN A 463 25.16 -16.36 12.75
N LYS A 464 26.01 -15.96 11.79
CA LYS A 464 27.45 -16.24 11.81
C LYS A 464 28.20 -15.54 12.94
N THR A 465 27.72 -14.37 13.36
CA THR A 465 28.25 -13.58 14.49
C THR A 465 27.10 -12.85 15.18
N VAL A 466 27.33 -12.39 16.41
CA VAL A 466 26.37 -11.55 17.16
C VAL A 466 26.03 -10.25 16.40
N SER A 467 26.96 -9.77 15.56
CA SER A 467 26.83 -8.55 14.75
C SER A 467 26.23 -8.76 13.35
N ALA A 468 26.21 -9.99 12.83
CA ALA A 468 25.65 -10.28 11.52
C ALA A 468 24.12 -10.35 11.60
N ALA A 469 23.44 -9.69 10.66
CA ALA A 469 22.00 -9.81 10.51
C ALA A 469 21.65 -11.29 10.32
N PRO A 470 20.70 -11.83 11.11
CA PRO A 470 20.29 -13.22 10.99
C PRO A 470 19.65 -13.45 9.64
N LYS A 471 19.86 -14.64 9.09
CA LYS A 471 19.33 -15.05 7.78
C LYS A 471 18.66 -16.41 7.90
N LEU A 472 17.59 -16.64 7.15
CA LEU A 472 17.00 -17.96 7.01
C LEU A 472 17.64 -18.68 5.82
N VAL A 473 18.33 -19.79 6.09
CA VAL A 473 18.88 -20.68 5.07
C VAL A 473 17.96 -21.87 4.92
N CYS A 474 17.37 -22.02 3.75
CA CYS A 474 16.40 -23.05 3.42
C CYS A 474 17.07 -24.17 2.65
N THR A 475 16.86 -25.41 3.11
CA THR A 475 17.29 -26.65 2.44
C THR A 475 16.16 -27.26 1.62
N THR A 476 15.07 -26.53 1.39
CA THR A 476 13.96 -26.92 0.52
C THR A 476 13.48 -25.72 -0.27
N TYR A 477 12.98 -25.98 -1.48
CA TYR A 477 12.36 -24.95 -2.33
C TYR A 477 11.04 -24.41 -1.76
N GLU A 478 10.28 -25.27 -1.08
CA GLU A 478 9.03 -24.92 -0.42
C GLU A 478 9.24 -23.93 0.74
N GLY A 479 10.21 -24.22 1.62
CA GLY A 479 10.59 -23.32 2.70
C GLY A 479 11.15 -22.00 2.17
N PHE A 480 11.97 -22.05 1.11
CA PHE A 480 12.49 -20.83 0.48
C PHE A 480 11.38 -19.95 -0.12
N GLY A 481 10.42 -20.55 -0.84
CA GLY A 481 9.26 -19.83 -1.36
C GLY A 481 8.38 -19.23 -0.26
N ALA A 482 8.12 -20.00 0.81
CA ALA A 482 7.39 -19.49 1.97
C ALA A 482 8.11 -18.31 2.64
N CYS A 483 9.45 -18.38 2.74
CA CYS A 483 10.28 -17.32 3.27
C CYS A 483 10.24 -16.05 2.40
N GLN A 484 10.36 -16.19 1.07
CA GLN A 484 10.28 -15.06 0.14
C GLN A 484 8.90 -14.38 0.14
N ASN A 485 7.82 -15.16 0.31
CA ASN A 485 6.46 -14.60 0.35
C ASN A 485 6.12 -13.99 1.72
N ALA A 486 6.79 -14.43 2.79
CA ALA A 486 6.58 -13.88 4.12
C ALA A 486 7.00 -12.41 4.18
N TYR A 487 6.10 -11.57 4.70
CA TYR A 487 6.31 -10.14 4.86
C TYR A 487 6.81 -9.43 3.57
N SER A 488 6.30 -9.86 2.42
CA SER A 488 6.65 -9.29 1.10
C SER A 488 8.16 -9.33 0.80
N GLY A 489 8.85 -10.40 1.22
CA GLY A 489 10.28 -10.58 0.96
C GLY A 489 11.21 -9.76 1.85
N LYS A 490 10.67 -9.11 2.89
CA LYS A 490 11.47 -8.34 3.86
C LYS A 490 12.31 -9.23 4.80
N LEU A 491 11.99 -10.51 4.91
CA LEU A 491 12.85 -11.45 5.65
C LEU A 491 14.07 -11.84 4.79
N PRO A 492 15.29 -11.82 5.36
CA PRO A 492 16.49 -12.22 4.65
C PRO A 492 16.54 -13.75 4.49
N CYS A 493 16.27 -14.22 3.27
CA CYS A 493 16.20 -15.64 2.94
C CYS A 493 17.34 -16.05 1.97
N SER A 494 17.84 -17.27 2.07
CA SER A 494 18.59 -17.93 1.00
C SER A 494 18.26 -19.39 0.89
N LEU A 495 18.47 -19.93 -0.30
CA LEU A 495 18.41 -21.35 -0.59
C LEU A 495 19.82 -21.94 -0.52
N ASP A 496 20.01 -22.96 0.31
CA ASP A 496 21.14 -23.88 0.14
C ASP A 496 20.77 -24.90 -0.94
N LYS A 497 21.34 -24.71 -2.12
CA LYS A 497 20.90 -25.37 -3.34
C LYS A 497 21.15 -26.88 -3.32
N ASN A 498 22.27 -27.32 -2.76
CA ASN A 498 22.67 -28.73 -2.77
C ASN A 498 21.69 -29.64 -1.99
N PRO A 499 21.37 -29.36 -0.71
CA PRO A 499 20.39 -30.15 0.03
C PRO A 499 18.97 -29.93 -0.51
N ALA A 500 18.64 -28.75 -1.06
CA ALA A 500 17.35 -28.51 -1.69
C ALA A 500 17.13 -29.34 -2.97
N ASP A 501 18.13 -29.42 -3.83
CA ASP A 501 18.11 -30.25 -5.04
C ASP A 501 18.08 -31.75 -4.67
N THR A 502 18.76 -32.14 -3.59
CA THR A 502 18.70 -33.52 -3.07
C THR A 502 17.29 -33.87 -2.58
N ALA A 503 16.72 -33.06 -1.69
CA ALA A 503 15.37 -33.28 -1.17
C ALA A 503 14.29 -33.24 -2.28
N MET A 504 14.48 -32.40 -3.30
CA MET A 504 13.61 -32.38 -4.49
C MET A 504 13.74 -33.67 -5.29
N ALA A 505 14.97 -34.11 -5.60
CA ALA A 505 15.19 -35.34 -6.35
C ALA A 505 14.60 -36.56 -5.64
N ASP A 506 14.77 -36.67 -4.31
CA ASP A 506 14.21 -37.75 -3.49
C ASP A 506 12.67 -37.75 -3.52
N LYS A 507 12.04 -36.58 -3.37
CA LYS A 507 10.57 -36.45 -3.46
C LYS A 507 10.05 -36.85 -4.85
N ILE A 508 10.75 -36.50 -5.92
CA ILE A 508 10.37 -36.89 -7.29
C ILE A 508 10.55 -38.40 -7.47
N LEU A 509 11.68 -38.97 -7.03
CA LEU A 509 11.92 -40.41 -7.12
C LEU A 509 10.88 -41.23 -6.35
N ALA A 510 10.47 -40.78 -5.16
CA ALA A 510 9.43 -41.42 -4.37
C ALA A 510 8.07 -41.51 -5.10
N GLN A 511 7.74 -40.49 -5.92
CA GLN A 511 6.52 -40.51 -6.75
C GLN A 511 6.68 -41.32 -8.03
N LEU A 512 7.89 -41.38 -8.58
CA LEU A 512 8.18 -42.18 -9.78
C LEU A 512 8.32 -43.68 -9.47
N GLY A 513 8.69 -44.05 -8.25
CA GLY A 513 9.07 -45.41 -7.88
C GLY A 513 10.52 -45.74 -8.27
N THR A 514 11.12 -46.68 -7.56
CA THR A 514 12.55 -47.05 -7.70
C THR A 514 12.80 -48.18 -8.69
N LYS A 515 11.76 -48.86 -9.20
CA LYS A 515 11.91 -49.99 -10.14
C LYS A 515 12.51 -49.56 -11.48
N ARG A 516 12.14 -48.37 -11.97
CA ARG A 516 12.50 -47.89 -13.31
C ARG A 516 13.30 -46.60 -13.32
N CYS A 517 13.43 -45.95 -12.18
CA CYS A 517 14.12 -44.69 -12.04
C CYS A 517 15.12 -44.76 -10.88
N SER A 518 16.23 -44.05 -11.00
CA SER A 518 17.24 -43.92 -9.96
C SER A 518 17.87 -42.53 -9.98
N ILE A 519 18.43 -42.10 -8.86
CA ILE A 519 19.19 -40.84 -8.76
C ILE A 519 20.66 -41.14 -9.01
N LYS A 520 21.30 -40.34 -9.87
CA LYS A 520 22.74 -40.37 -10.12
C LYS A 520 23.31 -38.97 -9.96
N ASP A 521 24.33 -38.87 -9.11
CA ASP A 521 25.07 -37.64 -8.89
C ASP A 521 26.14 -37.48 -9.97
N GLU A 522 26.16 -36.32 -10.64
CA GLU A 522 27.21 -35.94 -11.58
C GLU A 522 27.85 -34.64 -11.11
N VAL A 523 29.18 -34.59 -11.06
CA VAL A 523 29.90 -33.35 -10.74
C VAL A 523 30.35 -32.71 -12.05
N LYS A 524 29.79 -31.55 -12.36
CA LYS A 524 30.18 -30.78 -13.55
C LYS A 524 31.21 -29.72 -13.17
N ILE A 525 32.32 -29.68 -13.89
CA ILE A 525 33.34 -28.64 -13.72
C ILE A 525 32.94 -27.45 -14.59
N LEU A 526 32.69 -26.30 -13.97
CA LEU A 526 32.30 -25.05 -14.64
C LEU A 526 33.34 -23.95 -14.40
N PRO A 527 33.60 -23.06 -15.37
CA PRO A 527 34.40 -21.86 -15.14
C PRO A 527 33.69 -20.93 -14.16
N CYS A 528 34.39 -20.43 -13.15
CA CYS A 528 33.84 -19.49 -12.17
C CYS A 528 34.87 -18.43 -11.76
N PRO A 529 34.45 -17.18 -11.57
CA PRO A 529 35.36 -16.09 -11.20
C PRO A 529 35.89 -16.28 -9.77
N LYS A 530 37.21 -16.17 -9.60
CA LYS A 530 37.90 -16.12 -8.32
C LYS A 530 37.88 -14.69 -7.76
N LYS A 531 38.16 -14.55 -6.46
CA LYS A 531 38.26 -13.26 -5.77
C LYS A 531 39.33 -12.31 -6.34
N ASP A 532 40.30 -12.84 -7.07
CA ASP A 532 41.37 -12.09 -7.75
C ASP A 532 41.00 -11.66 -9.19
N GLY A 533 39.76 -11.91 -9.62
CA GLY A 533 39.28 -11.59 -10.98
C GLY A 533 39.66 -12.61 -12.05
N THR A 534 40.38 -13.68 -11.72
CA THR A 534 40.73 -14.76 -12.67
C THR A 534 39.64 -15.83 -12.74
N THR A 535 39.56 -16.57 -13.85
CA THR A 535 38.61 -17.67 -14.01
C THR A 535 39.18 -18.96 -13.42
N GLY A 536 38.61 -19.44 -12.31
CA GLY A 536 38.87 -20.75 -11.74
C GLY A 536 37.88 -21.81 -12.22
N THR A 537 38.02 -23.03 -11.69
CA THR A 537 37.09 -24.14 -11.90
C THR A 537 36.28 -24.40 -10.62
N CYS A 538 34.95 -24.39 -10.75
CA CYS A 538 34.04 -24.74 -9.67
C CYS A 538 33.38 -26.07 -9.99
N GLN A 539 33.25 -26.91 -8.97
CA GLN A 539 32.43 -28.11 -9.05
C GLN A 539 30.97 -27.72 -8.80
N SER A 540 30.11 -28.04 -9.76
CA SER A 540 28.66 -27.94 -9.64
C SER A 540 28.09 -29.35 -9.58
N PRO A 541 27.66 -29.83 -8.41
CA PRO A 541 26.93 -31.08 -8.33
C PRO A 541 25.57 -30.94 -9.04
N GLU A 542 25.30 -31.84 -9.97
CA GLU A 542 24.01 -32.02 -10.63
C GLU A 542 23.39 -33.34 -10.16
N LYS A 543 22.10 -33.31 -9.84
CA LYS A 543 21.31 -34.50 -9.50
C LYS A 543 20.52 -34.95 -10.72
N ASN A 544 20.84 -36.11 -11.28
CA ASN A 544 20.12 -36.65 -12.43
C ASN A 544 19.18 -37.78 -12.00
N ILE A 545 17.89 -37.64 -12.29
CA ILE A 545 16.93 -38.74 -12.19
C ILE A 545 16.94 -39.45 -13.54
N LEU A 546 17.48 -40.66 -13.56
CA LEU A 546 17.61 -41.50 -14.75
C LEU A 546 16.45 -42.49 -14.78
N CYS A 547 15.62 -42.45 -15.83
CA CYS A 547 14.50 -43.37 -15.98
C CYS A 547 14.63 -44.22 -17.25
N SER A 548 14.31 -45.51 -17.14
CA SER A 548 14.39 -46.53 -18.19
C SER A 548 13.14 -46.63 -19.08
N ARG A 549 12.15 -45.74 -18.88
CA ARG A 549 10.88 -45.71 -19.65
C ARG A 549 10.52 -44.28 -20.07
N PRO A 550 10.04 -44.05 -21.32
CA PRO A 550 9.75 -42.69 -21.82
C PRO A 550 8.72 -41.93 -20.97
N TRP A 551 7.60 -42.57 -20.62
CA TRP A 551 6.54 -41.92 -19.84
C TRP A 551 6.97 -41.57 -18.40
N LYS A 552 7.92 -42.31 -17.83
CA LYS A 552 8.51 -41.96 -16.52
C LYS A 552 9.42 -40.74 -16.63
N VAL A 553 10.14 -40.57 -17.75
CA VAL A 553 10.91 -39.34 -18.03
C VAL A 553 9.97 -38.14 -18.16
N ASP A 554 8.85 -38.28 -18.87
CA ASP A 554 7.87 -37.21 -19.04
C ASP A 554 7.16 -36.86 -17.72
N LEU A 555 6.80 -37.88 -16.93
CA LEU A 555 6.26 -37.68 -15.59
C LEU A 555 7.27 -36.98 -14.67
N CYS A 556 8.55 -37.38 -14.72
CA CYS A 556 9.62 -36.73 -13.97
C CYS A 556 9.72 -35.24 -14.32
N LYS A 557 9.73 -34.89 -15.61
CA LYS A 557 9.77 -33.48 -16.07
C LYS A 557 8.55 -32.71 -15.59
N SER A 558 7.35 -33.32 -15.64
CA SER A 558 6.12 -32.70 -15.15
C SER A 558 6.17 -32.44 -13.64
N LEU A 559 6.64 -33.42 -12.84
CA LEU A 559 6.82 -33.27 -11.39
C LEU A 559 7.86 -32.20 -11.05
N LEU A 560 8.98 -32.19 -11.79
CA LEU A 560 10.03 -31.18 -11.64
C LEU A 560 9.49 -29.77 -11.91
N GLN A 561 8.75 -29.57 -13.00
CA GLN A 561 8.11 -28.29 -13.31
C GLN A 561 7.10 -27.88 -12.23
N LYS A 562 6.32 -28.83 -11.71
CA LYS A 562 5.34 -28.56 -10.64
C LYS A 562 6.03 -28.13 -9.33
N MET A 563 7.16 -28.74 -8.99
CA MET A 563 7.90 -28.44 -7.75
C MET A 563 8.80 -27.21 -7.86
N ALA A 564 9.34 -26.91 -9.05
CA ALA A 564 10.12 -25.71 -9.29
C ALA A 564 9.26 -24.43 -9.40
N GLY A 565 7.95 -24.54 -9.65
CA GLY A 565 7.07 -23.37 -9.74
C GLY A 565 7.49 -22.35 -10.82
N LYS A 566 6.81 -21.20 -10.89
CA LYS A 566 7.11 -20.14 -11.87
C LYS A 566 8.21 -19.15 -11.43
N ASN A 567 8.55 -19.12 -10.13
CA ASN A 567 9.36 -18.05 -9.52
C ASN A 567 10.57 -18.55 -8.70
N LEU A 568 10.95 -19.83 -8.74
CA LEU A 568 12.09 -20.32 -7.95
C LEU A 568 13.40 -20.26 -8.73
N VAL A 569 14.50 -20.07 -7.97
CA VAL A 569 15.89 -20.18 -8.43
C VAL A 569 16.08 -21.49 -9.21
N ALA A 570 16.68 -21.42 -10.40
CA ALA A 570 16.86 -22.57 -11.27
C ALA A 570 17.52 -23.76 -10.54
N THR A 571 16.82 -24.89 -10.43
CA THR A 571 17.31 -26.17 -9.87
C THR A 571 18.38 -26.80 -10.77
N THR A 572 19.33 -27.57 -10.20
CA THR A 572 20.24 -28.42 -11.00
C THR A 572 19.70 -29.84 -11.21
N VAL A 573 18.53 -30.18 -10.67
CA VAL A 573 17.89 -31.48 -10.87
C VAL A 573 17.49 -31.64 -12.34
N LYS A 574 17.86 -32.76 -12.96
CA LYS A 574 17.54 -33.08 -14.35
C LYS A 574 16.88 -34.44 -14.47
N CYS A 575 15.82 -34.52 -15.28
CA CYS A 575 15.19 -35.78 -15.66
C CYS A 575 15.77 -36.25 -17.00
N LYS A 576 16.46 -37.39 -17.01
CA LYS A 576 17.10 -37.95 -18.21
C LYS A 576 16.66 -39.38 -18.47
N ALA A 577 16.71 -39.75 -19.75
CA ALA A 577 16.61 -41.14 -20.18
C ALA A 577 17.85 -41.91 -19.69
N GLU A 578 17.63 -43.07 -19.07
CA GLU A 578 18.69 -44.01 -18.71
C GLU A 578 19.08 -44.81 -19.97
N PRO A 579 20.30 -44.62 -20.53
CA PRO A 579 20.59 -45.08 -21.90
C PRO A 579 20.44 -46.59 -22.10
N VAL A 580 20.88 -47.39 -21.12
CA VAL A 580 20.86 -48.85 -21.23
C VAL A 580 19.43 -49.38 -21.10
N GLY A 581 18.70 -48.96 -20.07
CA GLY A 581 17.30 -49.34 -19.90
C GLY A 581 16.38 -48.89 -21.04
N MET A 582 16.62 -47.71 -21.62
CA MET A 582 15.86 -47.22 -22.78
C MET A 582 16.16 -48.01 -24.05
N ALA A 583 17.43 -48.35 -24.31
CA ALA A 583 17.79 -49.20 -25.44
C ALA A 583 17.15 -50.59 -25.32
N ALA A 584 17.19 -51.18 -24.12
CA ALA A 584 16.52 -52.45 -23.84
C ALA A 584 15.01 -52.35 -24.06
N PHE A 585 14.37 -51.27 -23.60
CA PHE A 585 12.94 -51.03 -23.81
C PHE A 585 12.56 -50.90 -25.28
N VAL A 586 13.37 -50.21 -26.10
CA VAL A 586 13.13 -50.08 -27.55
C VAL A 586 13.19 -51.46 -28.24
N VAL A 587 14.17 -52.30 -27.88
CA VAL A 587 14.28 -53.66 -28.41
C VAL A 587 13.05 -54.49 -28.04
N LEU A 588 12.66 -54.48 -26.77
CA LEU A 588 11.48 -55.22 -26.29
C LEU A 588 10.18 -54.68 -26.92
N SER A 589 10.07 -53.37 -27.13
CA SER A 589 8.91 -52.75 -27.77
C SER A 589 8.79 -53.15 -29.24
N LYS A 590 9.93 -53.25 -29.95
CA LYS A 590 9.96 -53.79 -31.31
C LYS A 590 9.51 -55.26 -31.32
N GLN A 591 10.01 -56.07 -30.39
CA GLN A 591 9.57 -57.47 -30.26
C GLN A 591 8.06 -57.57 -29.98
N ALA A 592 7.51 -56.73 -29.09
CA ALA A 592 6.08 -56.66 -28.85
C ALA A 592 5.29 -56.24 -30.09
N GLY A 593 5.81 -55.28 -30.87
CA GLY A 593 5.25 -54.87 -32.16
C GLY A 593 5.23 -56.00 -33.19
N ASP A 594 6.32 -56.77 -33.30
CA ASP A 594 6.41 -57.93 -34.20
C ASP A 594 5.41 -59.02 -33.78
N ILE A 595 5.26 -59.26 -32.48
CA ILE A 595 4.23 -60.16 -31.92
C ILE A 595 2.84 -59.65 -32.28
N LEU A 596 2.56 -58.36 -32.07
CA LEU A 596 1.27 -57.74 -32.35
C LEU A 596 0.90 -57.79 -33.84
N PHE A 597 1.89 -57.60 -34.72
CA PHE A 597 1.72 -57.71 -36.16
C PHE A 597 1.33 -59.14 -36.57
N LYS A 598 1.99 -60.16 -35.99
CA LYS A 598 1.64 -61.57 -36.21
C LYS A 598 0.24 -61.91 -35.71
N LEU A 599 -0.11 -61.48 -34.49
CA LEU A 599 -1.43 -61.72 -33.89
C LEU A 599 -2.58 -61.05 -34.68
N ASN A 600 -2.28 -59.98 -35.42
CA ASN A 600 -3.27 -59.30 -36.27
C ASN A 600 -3.21 -59.75 -37.75
N GLY A 601 -2.57 -60.88 -38.06
CA GLY A 601 -2.60 -61.50 -39.39
C GLY A 601 -1.54 -60.98 -40.39
N GLY A 602 -0.48 -60.34 -39.91
CA GLY A 602 0.64 -59.90 -40.73
C GLY A 602 1.52 -61.06 -41.24
N VAL A 603 1.87 -61.03 -42.54
CA VAL A 603 2.68 -62.05 -43.22
C VAL A 603 4.08 -61.50 -43.55
N GLY A 604 5.02 -61.67 -42.62
CA GLY A 604 6.46 -61.34 -42.75
C GLY A 604 7.07 -61.04 -41.36
N SER A 605 8.33 -61.27 -41.03
CA SER A 605 9.45 -62.07 -41.57
C SER A 605 9.91 -63.05 -40.47
N LYS A 606 10.79 -63.99 -40.82
CA LYS A 606 11.23 -65.16 -40.04
C LYS A 606 11.52 -64.84 -38.55
N SER A 607 10.98 -65.71 -37.68
CA SER A 607 11.27 -65.86 -36.23
C SER A 607 10.97 -64.64 -35.35
N ALA A 608 9.76 -64.62 -34.76
CA ALA A 608 9.55 -63.87 -33.52
C ALA A 608 10.01 -64.77 -32.37
N PRO A 609 10.66 -64.25 -31.32
CA PRO A 609 11.06 -65.07 -30.17
C PRO A 609 9.84 -65.76 -29.55
N GLY A 610 9.91 -67.08 -29.36
CA GLY A 610 8.84 -67.90 -28.75
C GLY A 610 7.94 -68.67 -29.73
N THR A 611 8.17 -68.61 -31.04
CA THR A 611 7.41 -69.41 -32.02
C THR A 611 8.10 -70.74 -32.33
N THR A 612 7.41 -71.87 -32.15
CA THR A 612 7.79 -73.16 -32.75
C THR A 612 7.70 -73.07 -34.29
N GLN A 613 8.62 -73.70 -35.02
CA GLN A 613 8.49 -73.86 -36.47
C GLN A 613 7.28 -74.78 -36.76
N GLY A 614 6.14 -74.19 -37.12
CA GLY A 614 4.91 -74.90 -37.46
C GLY A 614 4.45 -74.61 -38.89
N VAL A 615 4.08 -75.69 -39.59
CA VAL A 615 3.60 -75.73 -40.97
C VAL A 615 2.34 -74.87 -41.14
N GLY A 616 2.27 -74.14 -42.25
CA GLY A 616 1.21 -73.19 -42.56
C GLY A 616 -0.20 -73.78 -42.51
N GLY A 617 -0.97 -73.42 -41.49
CA GLY A 617 -2.43 -73.51 -41.49
C GLY A 617 -3.07 -72.26 -42.10
N THR A 618 -4.32 -72.40 -42.53
CA THR A 618 -5.14 -71.34 -43.17
C THR A 618 -5.29 -70.12 -42.26
N TRP A 619 -4.55 -69.06 -42.60
CA TRP A 619 -4.59 -67.77 -41.89
C TRP A 619 -5.96 -67.11 -42.07
N LYS A 620 -6.67 -66.84 -40.97
CA LYS A 620 -7.85 -65.96 -41.01
C LYS A 620 -7.42 -64.55 -41.43
N PRO A 621 -8.21 -63.84 -42.24
CA PRO A 621 -7.85 -62.50 -42.72
C PRO A 621 -7.64 -61.53 -41.55
N ALA A 622 -6.56 -60.76 -41.66
CA ALA A 622 -6.16 -59.71 -40.74
C ALA A 622 -7.32 -58.75 -40.45
N SER A 623 -7.75 -58.67 -39.19
CA SER A 623 -8.57 -57.57 -38.70
C SER A 623 -7.70 -56.76 -37.74
N SER A 624 -7.58 -55.45 -37.95
CA SER A 624 -6.80 -54.52 -37.11
C SER A 624 -7.31 -54.39 -35.66
N LYS A 625 -8.25 -55.24 -35.23
CA LYS A 625 -8.97 -55.19 -33.95
C LYS A 625 -8.76 -56.42 -33.06
N ASN A 626 -7.92 -57.39 -33.45
CA ASN A 626 -7.81 -58.65 -32.70
C ASN A 626 -6.98 -58.50 -31.42
N CYS A 627 -5.80 -57.89 -31.50
CA CYS A 627 -4.98 -57.55 -30.35
C CYS A 627 -4.44 -56.13 -30.47
N LYS A 628 -4.26 -55.45 -29.33
CA LYS A 628 -3.65 -54.12 -29.23
C LYS A 628 -2.70 -54.05 -28.05
N ALA A 629 -1.68 -53.20 -28.12
CA ALA A 629 -0.95 -52.80 -26.93
C ALA A 629 -1.87 -51.99 -25.99
N SER A 630 -1.61 -52.08 -24.68
CA SER A 630 -2.29 -51.25 -23.69
C SER A 630 -1.63 -49.86 -23.60
N TRP A 631 -1.63 -49.23 -22.42
CA TRP A 631 -0.87 -48.01 -22.18
C TRP A 631 0.65 -48.27 -22.18
N ASP A 632 1.08 -49.50 -21.88
CA ASP A 632 2.46 -49.97 -22.01
C ASP A 632 2.61 -50.79 -23.31
N PRO A 633 3.52 -50.41 -24.23
CA PRO A 633 3.82 -51.14 -25.46
C PRO A 633 4.16 -52.63 -25.28
N LEU A 634 4.68 -53.03 -24.12
CA LEU A 634 5.02 -54.43 -23.83
C LEU A 634 3.81 -55.27 -23.38
N SER A 635 2.71 -54.61 -23.05
CA SER A 635 1.53 -55.27 -22.52
C SER A 635 0.46 -55.40 -23.60
N ILE A 636 0.25 -56.64 -24.06
CA ILE A 636 -0.61 -56.97 -25.20
C ILE A 636 -1.96 -57.45 -24.68
N HIS A 637 -3.03 -56.81 -25.14
CA HIS A 637 -4.40 -57.19 -24.86
C HIS A 637 -5.06 -57.74 -26.12
N CYS A 638 -5.55 -58.96 -26.06
CA CYS A 638 -6.28 -59.61 -27.14
C CYS A 638 -7.78 -59.69 -26.82
N SER A 639 -8.60 -59.39 -27.83
CA SER A 639 -10.07 -59.44 -27.74
C SER A 639 -10.60 -60.87 -27.52
N GLN A 640 -9.79 -61.89 -27.83
CA GLN A 640 -10.11 -63.30 -27.62
C GLN A 640 -8.97 -64.01 -26.86
N PRO A 641 -9.27 -64.71 -25.74
CA PRO A 641 -8.24 -65.31 -24.89
C PRO A 641 -7.44 -66.44 -25.55
N GLY A 642 -7.97 -67.09 -26.59
CA GLY A 642 -7.28 -68.18 -27.31
C GLY A 642 -6.46 -67.75 -28.53
N LEU A 643 -6.49 -66.47 -28.91
CA LEU A 643 -5.85 -65.99 -30.14
C LEU A 643 -4.32 -66.17 -30.17
N PRO A 644 -3.56 -65.93 -29.08
CA PRO A 644 -2.11 -66.14 -29.07
C PRO A 644 -1.72 -67.60 -29.32
N ALA A 645 -2.47 -68.54 -28.73
CA ALA A 645 -2.24 -69.98 -28.93
C ALA A 645 -2.51 -70.42 -30.38
N GLN A 646 -3.51 -69.84 -31.05
CA GLN A 646 -3.80 -70.10 -32.47
C GLN A 646 -2.67 -69.67 -33.41
N HIS A 647 -1.89 -68.67 -33.02
CA HIS A 647 -0.72 -68.19 -33.76
C HIS A 647 0.62 -68.76 -33.24
N GLN A 648 0.59 -69.78 -32.37
CA GLN A 648 1.78 -70.39 -31.74
C GLN A 648 2.65 -69.39 -30.98
N ILE A 649 2.03 -68.41 -30.32
CA ILE A 649 2.72 -67.41 -29.50
C ILE A 649 2.38 -67.68 -28.02
N SER A 650 3.40 -68.02 -27.23
CA SER A 650 3.30 -68.16 -25.78
C SER A 650 3.92 -66.94 -25.10
N LEU A 651 3.12 -66.20 -24.33
CA LEU A 651 3.56 -65.06 -23.55
C LEU A 651 3.12 -65.22 -22.09
N PRO A 652 3.96 -64.81 -21.12
CA PRO A 652 3.55 -64.79 -19.72
C PRO A 652 2.42 -63.78 -19.49
N SER A 653 1.61 -63.99 -18.44
CA SER A 653 0.61 -63.00 -18.02
C SER A 653 1.29 -61.74 -17.48
N CYS A 654 0.75 -60.57 -17.82
CA CYS A 654 1.23 -59.32 -17.24
C CYS A 654 0.91 -59.25 -15.74
N LEU A 655 1.91 -58.91 -14.92
CA LEU A 655 1.71 -58.64 -13.49
C LEU A 655 0.88 -57.34 -13.31
N PRO A 656 0.05 -57.25 -12.25
CA PRO A 656 -0.60 -56.00 -11.88
C PRO A 656 0.43 -54.89 -11.67
N ASP A 657 0.20 -53.73 -12.28
CA ASP A 657 1.13 -52.59 -12.25
C ASP A 657 0.43 -51.32 -11.73
N PRO A 658 0.23 -51.21 -10.40
CA PRO A 658 -0.43 -50.05 -9.80
C PRO A 658 0.40 -48.76 -9.91
N ASN A 659 1.73 -48.87 -10.08
CA ASN A 659 2.65 -47.73 -10.11
C ASN A 659 3.02 -47.28 -11.54
N LYS A 660 2.44 -47.92 -12.56
CA LYS A 660 2.73 -47.68 -13.98
C LYS A 660 4.22 -47.83 -14.32
N ASP A 661 4.89 -48.79 -13.71
CA ASP A 661 6.30 -49.14 -13.96
C ASP A 661 6.53 -49.86 -15.30
N GLY A 662 5.46 -50.36 -15.91
CA GLY A 662 5.48 -51.16 -17.13
C GLY A 662 6.06 -52.56 -16.93
N ALA A 663 5.76 -53.43 -17.87
CA ALA A 663 6.25 -54.79 -17.92
C ALA A 663 7.77 -54.84 -18.17
N ASP A 664 8.37 -55.95 -17.72
CA ASP A 664 9.79 -56.26 -17.93
C ASP A 664 10.05 -56.90 -19.30
N ALA A 665 9.03 -57.51 -19.91
CA ALA A 665 9.07 -58.18 -21.21
C ALA A 665 7.65 -58.19 -21.83
N PRO A 666 7.51 -58.51 -23.13
CA PRO A 666 6.20 -58.71 -23.74
C PRO A 666 5.35 -59.71 -22.95
N CYS A 667 4.12 -59.32 -22.59
CA CYS A 667 3.22 -60.12 -21.78
C CYS A 667 1.77 -59.98 -22.25
N LEU A 668 0.93 -60.95 -21.91
CA LEU A 668 -0.50 -60.92 -22.17
C LEU A 668 -1.26 -60.35 -20.97
N LEU A 669 -1.97 -59.25 -21.18
CA LEU A 669 -3.03 -58.82 -20.29
C LEU A 669 -4.18 -59.82 -20.45
N ALA A 670 -4.46 -60.59 -19.40
CA ALA A 670 -5.66 -61.39 -19.37
C ALA A 670 -6.86 -60.46 -19.56
N PRO A 671 -7.86 -60.82 -20.39
CA PRO A 671 -9.13 -60.11 -20.37
C PRO A 671 -9.63 -60.21 -18.93
N LEU A 672 -9.79 -59.06 -18.27
CA LEU A 672 -10.43 -59.00 -16.96
C LEU A 672 -11.79 -59.66 -17.12
N GLN A 673 -11.91 -60.94 -16.72
CA GLN A 673 -13.21 -61.47 -16.36
C GLN A 673 -13.62 -60.66 -15.15
N TYR A 674 -14.49 -59.68 -15.39
CA TYR A 674 -15.13 -58.94 -14.33
C TYR A 674 -15.96 -59.97 -13.55
N ASP A 675 -15.41 -60.47 -12.44
CA ASP A 675 -16.20 -61.13 -11.43
C ASP A 675 -16.85 -60.02 -10.58
N PRO A 676 -18.17 -59.77 -10.73
CA PRO A 676 -18.85 -58.75 -9.95
C PRO A 676 -18.80 -59.04 -8.43
N SER A 677 -18.33 -60.20 -7.98
CA SER A 677 -18.14 -60.53 -6.56
C SER A 677 -16.83 -60.02 -5.95
N LEU A 678 -15.88 -59.54 -6.75
CA LEU A 678 -14.57 -59.03 -6.29
C LEU A 678 -14.41 -57.51 -6.48
N ALA A 679 -15.51 -56.76 -6.54
CA ALA A 679 -15.44 -55.31 -6.41
C ALA A 679 -14.70 -54.96 -5.10
N PRO A 680 -13.69 -54.08 -5.12
CA PRO A 680 -12.99 -53.71 -3.90
C PRO A 680 -14.00 -53.13 -2.92
N VAL A 681 -14.10 -53.77 -1.74
CA VAL A 681 -14.57 -53.09 -0.55
C VAL A 681 -13.76 -51.80 -0.49
N LYS A 682 -14.46 -50.66 -0.53
CA LYS A 682 -13.86 -49.34 -0.34
C LYS A 682 -13.08 -49.35 0.96
N GLU A 683 -11.77 -49.55 0.89
CA GLU A 683 -10.87 -49.12 1.96
C GLU A 683 -10.93 -47.59 2.00
N ALA A 684 -11.57 -47.10 3.06
CA ALA A 684 -11.55 -45.71 3.43
C ALA A 684 -10.11 -45.33 3.81
N ILE A 685 -9.50 -44.43 3.04
CA ILE A 685 -8.37 -43.65 3.53
C ILE A 685 -8.91 -42.75 4.66
N PRO A 686 -8.32 -42.74 5.86
CA PRO A 686 -8.74 -41.87 6.95
C PRO A 686 -8.37 -40.42 6.67
N GLY A 687 -9.34 -39.52 6.84
CA GLY A 687 -9.10 -38.09 7.04
C GLY A 687 -9.36 -37.20 5.81
N VAL A 688 -10.58 -36.67 5.69
CA VAL A 688 -10.90 -35.24 5.63
C VAL A 688 -12.43 -35.11 5.73
N LEU A 689 -12.84 -34.14 6.55
CA LEU A 689 -14.14 -33.91 7.16
C LEU A 689 -15.32 -33.76 6.20
N ALA A 690 -16.43 -34.43 6.54
CA ALA A 690 -17.78 -34.06 6.15
C ALA A 690 -18.63 -33.86 7.42
N PRO A 691 -19.67 -32.99 7.38
CA PRO A 691 -20.25 -32.32 8.54
C PRO A 691 -21.18 -33.23 9.37
N PRO A 692 -21.42 -32.94 10.65
CA PRO A 692 -22.23 -33.80 11.51
C PRO A 692 -23.75 -33.67 11.19
N PRO A 693 -24.50 -34.79 11.17
CA PRO A 693 -25.96 -34.81 11.08
C PRO A 693 -26.65 -34.55 12.44
N PRO A 694 -27.95 -34.21 12.45
CA PRO A 694 -28.65 -33.63 13.60
C PRO A 694 -29.06 -34.71 14.62
N LEU A 695 -28.89 -34.42 15.91
CA LEU A 695 -29.37 -35.27 17.01
C LEU A 695 -30.72 -34.76 17.53
N GLN A 696 -31.70 -35.66 17.53
CA GLN A 696 -32.90 -35.60 18.36
C GLN A 696 -32.74 -36.53 19.60
N PRO A 697 -33.58 -36.39 20.64
CA PRO A 697 -33.13 -36.38 22.03
C PRO A 697 -33.42 -37.66 22.82
N ALA A 698 -32.59 -37.93 23.84
CA ALA A 698 -32.90 -38.76 25.01
C ALA A 698 -32.23 -38.08 26.22
N VAL A 699 -32.97 -37.42 27.12
CA VAL A 699 -33.66 -37.98 28.30
C VAL A 699 -32.72 -38.74 29.24
N GLY A 700 -32.41 -38.16 30.41
CA GLY A 700 -31.96 -38.89 31.60
C GLY A 700 -30.82 -38.27 32.41
N MET A 701 -31.14 -37.24 33.22
CA MET A 701 -30.72 -36.91 34.62
C MET A 701 -29.29 -37.20 35.17
N PRO A 702 -28.86 -36.58 36.29
CA PRO A 702 -29.03 -35.21 36.81
C PRO A 702 -27.67 -34.55 37.23
N PRO A 703 -27.59 -33.23 37.51
CA PRO A 703 -26.34 -32.55 37.86
C PRO A 703 -26.06 -32.50 39.39
N PRO A 704 -24.79 -32.32 39.81
CA PRO A 704 -24.42 -32.16 41.21
C PRO A 704 -24.48 -30.70 41.69
N ILE A 705 -25.20 -30.53 42.81
CA ILE A 705 -24.95 -29.71 44.02
C ILE A 705 -24.11 -28.43 43.86
N MET A 706 -24.79 -27.28 44.05
CA MET A 706 -24.21 -25.97 44.38
C MET A 706 -24.11 -25.76 45.90
N GLN A 707 -22.96 -25.26 46.36
CA GLN A 707 -22.73 -24.51 47.61
C GLN A 707 -21.56 -23.55 47.28
N GLY A 708 -21.50 -22.27 47.65
CA GLY A 708 -22.38 -21.37 48.36
C GLY A 708 -21.84 -19.93 48.16
N ALA A 709 -22.72 -18.94 48.24
CA ALA A 709 -22.36 -17.53 48.25
C ALA A 709 -22.27 -17.02 49.70
N PRO A 710 -21.40 -16.05 50.02
CA PRO A 710 -21.64 -15.09 51.08
C PRO A 710 -22.06 -13.73 50.50
N ALA A 711 -23.15 -13.21 51.05
CA ALA A 711 -23.63 -11.84 50.90
C ALA A 711 -22.79 -10.84 51.71
N VAL A 712 -22.99 -9.52 51.46
CA VAL A 712 -22.76 -8.28 52.29
C VAL A 712 -22.37 -7.10 51.35
N PRO A 713 -22.74 -5.81 51.61
CA PRO A 713 -23.73 -5.09 50.80
C PRO A 713 -23.17 -3.84 50.07
N ALA A 714 -23.95 -3.30 49.12
CA ALA A 714 -23.66 -2.03 48.45
C ALA A 714 -24.17 -0.82 49.27
N PRO A 715 -23.44 0.31 49.32
CA PRO A 715 -23.87 1.52 50.02
C PRO A 715 -24.79 2.42 49.17
N ALA A 716 -25.68 3.11 49.88
CA ALA A 716 -26.71 4.01 49.38
C ALA A 716 -26.16 5.25 48.66
N MET A 717 -26.79 5.63 47.55
CA MET A 717 -26.58 6.92 46.89
C MET A 717 -27.59 7.95 47.44
N THR A 718 -27.06 9.04 47.96
CA THR A 718 -27.78 10.27 48.30
C THR A 718 -28.05 11.12 47.05
N ALA A 719 -29.27 11.62 46.93
CA ALA A 719 -29.72 12.55 45.90
C ALA A 719 -29.14 13.97 46.08
N PRO A 720 -29.00 14.76 44.99
CA PRO A 720 -28.98 16.23 45.04
C PRO A 720 -30.34 16.83 44.61
N PRO A 721 -30.65 18.08 45.03
CA PRO A 721 -32.00 18.62 45.00
C PRO A 721 -32.41 19.26 43.66
N THR A 722 -33.72 19.22 43.48
CA THR A 722 -34.61 19.91 42.53
C THR A 722 -34.32 21.40 42.32
N MET A 723 -34.34 21.84 41.04
CA MET A 723 -34.72 23.21 40.65
C MET A 723 -35.87 23.16 39.63
N ALA A 724 -36.76 24.14 39.78
CA ALA A 724 -38.12 24.22 39.27
C ALA A 724 -38.29 24.41 37.74
N PRO A 725 -39.46 24.05 37.18
CA PRO A 725 -39.86 24.42 35.82
C PRO A 725 -40.65 25.76 35.78
N PRO A 726 -40.57 26.54 34.69
CA PRO A 726 -41.51 27.64 34.44
C PRO A 726 -42.84 27.13 33.81
N PRO A 727 -43.91 27.95 33.82
CA PRO A 727 -45.28 27.46 33.89
C PRO A 727 -46.00 27.27 32.53
N LEU A 728 -47.07 26.47 32.63
CA LEU A 728 -48.13 26.17 31.67
C LEU A 728 -48.96 27.39 31.23
N LEU A 729 -49.36 27.39 29.96
CA LEU A 729 -50.71 27.80 29.52
C LEU A 729 -51.19 26.81 28.44
N GLY A 730 -52.28 26.08 28.71
CA GLY A 730 -53.11 25.38 27.70
C GLY A 730 -54.20 26.30 27.14
N PRO A 731 -55.31 25.80 26.54
CA PRO A 731 -55.60 24.45 26.07
C PRO A 731 -55.92 24.39 24.56
N ALA A 732 -55.92 23.17 24.02
CA ALA A 732 -56.30 22.83 22.64
C ALA A 732 -57.79 22.44 22.53
N ALA A 733 -58.41 22.77 21.39
CA ALA A 733 -59.51 22.05 20.74
C ALA A 733 -59.56 22.47 19.23
N PRO A 734 -60.24 21.74 18.31
CA PRO A 734 -59.58 20.84 17.36
C PRO A 734 -59.84 21.18 15.87
N THR A 735 -59.34 20.31 14.97
CA THR A 735 -59.71 20.11 13.54
C THR A 735 -59.23 21.12 12.49
N ASN A 736 -58.22 20.75 11.69
CA ASN A 736 -58.41 20.24 10.31
C ASN A 736 -57.08 20.16 9.52
N THR A 737 -56.86 18.99 8.92
CA THR A 737 -56.16 18.71 7.65
C THR A 737 -55.10 19.73 7.17
N ILE A 738 -53.81 19.43 7.40
CA ILE A 738 -52.70 20.14 6.76
C ILE A 738 -52.17 19.29 5.60
N THR A 739 -52.50 19.74 4.39
CA THR A 739 -51.77 19.49 3.15
C THR A 739 -50.29 19.82 3.34
N PRO A 740 -49.34 19.00 2.86
CA PRO A 740 -47.92 19.33 2.99
C PRO A 740 -47.62 20.62 2.23
N ILE A 741 -47.20 21.66 2.97
CA ILE A 741 -46.72 22.93 2.43
C ILE A 741 -45.47 22.61 1.61
N ALA A 742 -45.59 22.70 0.28
CA ALA A 742 -44.47 22.56 -0.64
C ALA A 742 -43.44 23.65 -0.35
N ALA A 743 -42.19 23.24 -0.11
CA ALA A 743 -41.07 24.17 0.00
C ALA A 743 -40.98 25.03 -1.28
N PRO A 744 -40.63 26.32 -1.18
CA PRO A 744 -40.45 27.17 -2.35
C PRO A 744 -39.40 26.55 -3.29
N PRO A 745 -39.63 26.59 -4.62
CA PRO A 745 -38.69 25.99 -5.57
C PRO A 745 -37.31 26.64 -5.42
N PRO A 746 -36.22 25.85 -5.50
CA PRO A 746 -34.88 26.38 -5.37
C PRO A 746 -34.61 27.43 -6.46
N GLN A 747 -34.18 28.62 -6.05
CA GLN A 747 -33.78 29.66 -6.98
C GLN A 747 -32.33 29.41 -7.43
N VAL A 748 -32.12 29.34 -8.75
CA VAL A 748 -30.79 29.23 -9.37
C VAL A 748 -30.50 30.54 -10.09
N PRO A 749 -29.54 31.37 -9.62
CA PRO A 749 -29.22 32.64 -10.25
C PRO A 749 -28.87 32.47 -11.75
N GLY A 750 -29.54 33.23 -12.61
CA GLY A 750 -29.32 33.19 -14.07
C GLY A 750 -30.00 32.02 -14.82
N CYS A 751 -30.81 31.21 -14.13
CA CYS A 751 -31.59 30.14 -14.75
C CYS A 751 -33.07 30.21 -14.36
N THR A 752 -33.95 29.94 -15.31
CA THR A 752 -35.40 29.85 -15.10
C THR A 752 -35.85 28.39 -15.00
N PRO A 753 -36.73 28.02 -14.06
CA PRO A 753 -37.26 26.67 -13.99
C PRO A 753 -38.12 26.39 -15.24
N LEU A 754 -37.98 25.19 -15.81
CA LEU A 754 -38.82 24.75 -16.93
C LEU A 754 -40.23 24.43 -16.43
N ALA A 755 -41.23 25.10 -17.01
CA ALA A 755 -42.63 24.84 -16.72
C ALA A 755 -42.97 23.35 -16.95
N GLY A 756 -43.64 22.72 -15.97
CA GLY A 756 -44.03 21.31 -16.03
C GLY A 756 -42.93 20.29 -15.71
N GLN A 757 -41.69 20.72 -15.43
CA GLN A 757 -40.59 19.82 -15.07
C GLN A 757 -39.94 20.23 -13.73
N PRO A 758 -40.45 19.72 -12.58
CA PRO A 758 -39.93 20.06 -11.27
C PRO A 758 -38.42 19.77 -11.15
N GLY A 759 -37.64 20.81 -10.87
CA GLY A 759 -36.20 20.74 -10.71
C GLY A 759 -35.38 20.79 -12.00
N HIS A 760 -35.99 21.07 -13.15
CA HIS A 760 -35.27 21.32 -14.39
C HIS A 760 -35.13 22.83 -14.61
N PHE A 761 -33.93 23.29 -14.96
CA PHE A 761 -33.61 24.72 -15.13
C PHE A 761 -33.02 24.99 -16.51
N SER A 762 -33.44 26.09 -17.14
CA SER A 762 -32.89 26.61 -18.40
C SER A 762 -32.04 27.84 -18.08
N CYS A 763 -30.78 27.82 -18.46
CA CYS A 763 -29.81 28.86 -18.12
C CYS A 763 -29.49 29.71 -19.35
N ALA A 764 -29.57 31.03 -19.20
CA ALA A 764 -29.38 31.98 -20.28
C ALA A 764 -27.90 32.19 -20.68
N THR A 765 -26.97 31.90 -19.76
CA THR A 765 -25.52 32.03 -20.00
C THR A 765 -24.75 30.76 -19.61
N ARG A 766 -23.53 30.64 -20.12
CA ARG A 766 -22.64 29.50 -19.81
C ARG A 766 -22.23 29.49 -18.34
N GLU A 767 -22.03 30.68 -17.76
CA GLU A 767 -21.71 30.88 -16.34
C GLU A 767 -22.87 30.45 -15.44
N ALA A 768 -24.11 30.79 -15.82
CA ALA A 768 -25.31 30.37 -15.10
C ALA A 768 -25.54 28.86 -15.20
N HIS A 769 -25.29 28.26 -16.36
CA HIS A 769 -25.33 26.79 -16.54
C HIS A 769 -24.30 26.08 -15.65
N ALA A 770 -23.06 26.55 -15.62
CA ALA A 770 -22.02 26.03 -14.73
C ALA A 770 -22.37 26.22 -13.24
N GLY A 771 -23.01 27.34 -12.88
CA GLY A 771 -23.57 27.55 -11.54
C GLY A 771 -24.65 26.53 -11.17
N CYS A 772 -25.59 26.28 -12.08
CA CYS A 772 -26.67 25.30 -11.92
C CYS A 772 -26.12 23.87 -11.75
N GLU A 773 -25.15 23.46 -12.56
CA GLU A 773 -24.53 22.13 -12.47
C GLU A 773 -23.72 21.95 -11.17
N ARG A 774 -23.03 22.99 -10.68
CA ARG A 774 -22.39 22.95 -9.36
C ARG A 774 -23.40 22.74 -8.23
N LEU A 775 -24.54 23.42 -8.28
CA LEU A 775 -25.61 23.25 -7.29
C LEU A 775 -26.25 21.85 -7.38
N ARG A 776 -26.46 21.33 -8.59
CA ARG A 776 -26.93 19.95 -8.82
C ARG A 776 -25.95 18.91 -8.27
N ALA A 777 -24.66 19.05 -8.57
CA ALA A 777 -23.61 18.13 -8.12
C ALA A 777 -23.37 18.20 -6.60
N SER A 778 -23.63 19.36 -5.96
CA SER A 778 -23.56 19.52 -4.51
C SER A 778 -24.68 18.81 -3.73
N GLY A 779 -25.64 18.19 -4.42
CA GLY A 779 -26.76 17.47 -3.79
C GLY A 779 -27.82 18.39 -3.18
N LYS A 780 -27.87 19.68 -3.54
CA LYS A 780 -28.95 20.57 -3.11
C LYS A 780 -30.29 20.01 -3.58
N VAL A 781 -31.18 19.77 -2.62
CA VAL A 781 -32.50 19.16 -2.84
C VAL A 781 -33.30 19.99 -3.83
N GLY A 782 -33.74 19.37 -4.93
CA GLY A 782 -34.68 19.95 -5.89
C GLY A 782 -34.12 20.37 -7.25
N ILE A 783 -32.83 20.19 -7.55
CA ILE A 783 -32.27 20.39 -8.91
C ILE A 783 -31.98 19.04 -9.56
N ARG A 784 -32.64 18.74 -10.67
CA ARG A 784 -32.56 17.46 -11.41
C ARG A 784 -31.79 17.59 -12.73
N ALA A 785 -31.92 18.71 -13.45
CA ALA A 785 -31.22 18.94 -14.71
C ALA A 785 -31.04 20.44 -15.02
N CYS A 786 -29.93 20.79 -15.69
CA CYS A 786 -29.65 22.14 -16.18
C CYS A 786 -29.42 22.13 -17.70
N GLN A 787 -30.19 22.90 -18.47
CA GLN A 787 -30.02 23.06 -19.92
C GLN A 787 -29.39 24.43 -20.25
N GLY A 788 -28.37 24.45 -21.10
CA GLY A 788 -27.74 25.68 -21.60
C GLY A 788 -28.37 26.13 -22.92
N GLY A 789 -28.76 27.41 -23.01
CA GLY A 789 -29.31 28.02 -24.24
C GLY A 789 -28.22 28.26 -25.29
N GLY A 790 -27.87 27.24 -26.08
CA GLY A 790 -26.95 27.37 -27.21
C GLY A 790 -27.63 27.95 -28.46
N GLY A 791 -27.90 29.27 -28.48
CA GLY A 791 -28.29 29.98 -29.68
C GLY A 791 -27.09 30.24 -30.59
N ARG A 792 -27.01 29.57 -31.74
CA ARG A 792 -26.13 29.96 -32.86
C ARG A 792 -26.53 31.37 -33.33
N LEU A 793 -25.67 32.35 -33.13
CA LEU A 793 -25.64 33.54 -33.98
C LEU A 793 -24.46 33.40 -34.94
N ARG A 794 -24.78 33.38 -36.24
CA ARG A 794 -23.88 33.53 -37.42
C ARG A 794 -24.07 34.96 -37.96
N PRO A 795 -23.17 35.52 -38.80
CA PRO A 795 -22.14 34.86 -39.63
C PRO A 795 -20.85 34.53 -38.91
#